data_AF-A0A5K7YUU2-F1
#
_entry.id   AF-A0A5K7YUU2-F1
#
_cell.length_a   1.000
_cell.length_b   1.000
_cell.length_c   1.000
_cell.angle_alpha   90.00
_cell.angle_beta   90.00
_cell.angle_gamma   90.00
#
_symmetry.space_group_name_H-M   'P 1'
#
loop_
_entity.id
_entity.type
_entity.pdbx_description
1 polymer ?
#
loop_
_entity_poly.entity_id
_entity_poly.type
_entity_poly.pdbx_seq_one_letter_code
_entity_poly.pdbx_strand_id
1 'polypeptide(L)'
;MATIDLSTMPIKTANEVIKGYGAIHQDVEILNPDARHYIAVGLTNPVAIDIRGSAGYFCGGLSDSPRIRVRKNVSWGVGDNLLSGAIVVEGNAGAIAGEALRGGEIVIKGNMGSRAGQVMKKGTLCCGGNASFMAGYMMYGGRLIILGDSGPQVGENMAGGEIFVGGTIDSIGCDAMETDAGAAEIESIFEFLDRYGIPFTGAFRKIVSAGKDLKYGKPEPASTRMPYPVFSGAAASYWNEKVQQDLRVKSKIGRYRIRGYGTTRHLPHFSDLAFRKDISGAIEKDGGEGPVNLRTLIGDRHGARAIDLSMPAMIAPMSYGALSPVMKQALGMASHLSGIADNTGEGGMYSVERAEARQLIAQCLSGRLGWNIHDMKRSDGLEIYISQGAKPGLGGQLMGAKLTRDIADMRGIPAGMDLRSPSRHPDILGGDDLIMKVREFKEAVGGRLPVSLKLGGGRTRDDVKIAFKDGLDFIELDGLQGGTGAAGDEVSEYVGIPTMAALMEAVDGLEEIDAGGKLPIVLMGGIQNGVDAAKAIALGAAAVGLGTGMLVAGGCTGCMDCSSGNCPVGMATQDETQTRRLDARQVALKMHAYLESFRWQMAAITRALGHSDVRQLSRDDLVALTPEAAAMTRLPYCPEYRKPLTVAPGHAGREATKGRETGSANFTRGDRRFIREMAGTDAGDAETRQRLLRGLLVPRENPFPAERPACLDDVVFLSAALTRLVIDPYREACSTQTDISRWMEVGKRPAQIPCLPLSEPLLITGFDEAPAGVREALATSLARKGCAYIGRRPLSPGAVETTGKQPVKWLQLLRAADLPDPEADGLIFACSSGWEGVSMKRLRPDQLLGMTVSSQTLPTAIPHALEQQMDLLVLDCTAGIDRPGCELTATPDLTVLRDAIQTLRQLGREEEIALVNFGGMRSGTDVAKALAMNCMASVFSLAPGLAMGGVLDGDRLIFPDAAPPASLAADLDNWITATSQEIAIIARCTGKTDVHNLEPEDMRCISMATAEAIGIPLASGQVKREGF
;
A
#
# COMPACT_ATOMS: atom_id res chain seq x y z
N MET A 1 38.90 23.09 -23.38
CA MET A 1 37.57 23.19 -22.76
C MET A 1 36.66 23.98 -23.69
N ALA A 2 35.57 23.40 -24.16
CA ALA A 2 34.51 24.11 -24.90
C ALA A 2 33.66 24.93 -23.92
N THR A 3 33.11 26.05 -24.35
CA THR A 3 32.32 26.94 -23.47
C THR A 3 30.84 26.85 -23.82
N ILE A 4 30.00 26.70 -22.80
CA ILE A 4 28.53 26.76 -22.90
C ILE A 4 28.04 27.90 -22.01
N ASP A 5 27.30 28.86 -22.57
CA ASP A 5 26.68 29.94 -21.80
C ASP A 5 25.19 29.67 -21.62
N LEU A 6 24.78 29.38 -20.38
CA LEU A 6 23.38 29.08 -20.09
C LEU A 6 22.49 30.32 -20.15
N SER A 7 23.03 31.55 -20.12
CA SER A 7 22.19 32.76 -20.32
C SER A 7 21.52 32.80 -21.70
N THR A 8 22.11 32.14 -22.69
CA THR A 8 21.62 32.10 -24.09
C THR A 8 21.22 30.70 -24.56
N MET A 9 21.64 29.64 -23.85
CA MET A 9 21.33 28.26 -24.21
C MET A 9 20.31 27.62 -23.24
N PRO A 10 19.20 27.05 -23.74
CA PRO A 10 18.29 26.25 -22.92
C PRO A 10 18.98 25.01 -22.35
N ILE A 11 18.56 24.57 -21.15
CA ILE A 11 19.22 23.47 -20.43
C ILE A 11 19.24 22.15 -21.21
N LYS A 12 18.13 21.83 -21.89
CA LYS A 12 18.00 20.63 -22.72
C LYS A 12 19.09 20.57 -23.78
N THR A 13 19.24 21.66 -24.53
CA THR A 13 20.26 21.79 -25.57
C THR A 13 21.66 21.74 -24.98
N ALA A 14 21.88 22.40 -23.84
CA ALA A 14 23.17 22.33 -23.15
C ALA A 14 23.55 20.90 -22.75
N ASN A 15 22.62 20.13 -22.19
CA ASN A 15 22.85 18.72 -21.82
C ASN A 15 23.14 17.85 -23.05
N GLU A 16 22.43 18.04 -24.17
CA GLU A 16 22.71 17.34 -25.43
C GLU A 16 24.11 17.67 -25.96
N VAL A 17 24.51 18.95 -25.92
CA VAL A 17 25.84 19.41 -26.33
C VAL A 17 26.94 18.84 -25.43
N ILE A 18 26.73 18.81 -24.10
CA ILE A 18 27.66 18.20 -23.15
C ILE A 18 27.83 16.70 -23.45
N LYS A 19 26.74 15.98 -23.71
CA LYS A 19 26.79 14.56 -24.08
C LYS A 19 27.60 14.35 -25.37
N GLY A 20 27.42 15.23 -26.36
CA GLY A 20 28.19 15.24 -27.60
C GLY A 20 29.69 15.48 -27.38
N TYR A 21 30.05 16.48 -26.57
CA TYR A 21 31.44 16.76 -26.22
C TYR A 21 32.09 15.62 -25.43
N GLY A 22 31.38 15.01 -24.49
CA GLY A 22 31.86 13.83 -23.78
C GLY A 22 32.14 12.64 -24.71
N ALA A 23 31.35 12.45 -25.77
CA ALA A 23 31.58 11.40 -26.75
C ALA A 23 32.87 11.57 -27.57
N ILE A 24 33.43 12.79 -27.62
CA ILE A 24 34.70 13.10 -28.28
C ILE A 24 35.80 13.51 -27.27
N HIS A 25 35.60 13.24 -25.97
CA HIS A 25 36.53 13.56 -24.89
C HIS A 25 36.92 15.05 -24.80
N GLN A 26 35.99 15.94 -25.14
CA GLN A 26 36.17 17.38 -25.02
C GLN A 26 35.56 17.88 -23.70
N ASP A 27 36.38 18.47 -22.84
CA ASP A 27 35.90 19.06 -21.57
C ASP A 27 35.09 20.33 -21.78
N VAL A 28 34.22 20.66 -20.82
CA VAL A 28 33.23 21.75 -20.92
C VAL A 28 33.34 22.73 -19.77
N GLU A 29 33.24 24.02 -20.08
CA GLU A 29 33.06 25.10 -19.12
C GLU A 29 31.65 25.67 -19.26
N ILE A 30 30.93 25.80 -18.15
CA ILE A 30 29.58 26.36 -18.11
C ILE A 30 29.61 27.75 -17.48
N LEU A 31 29.16 28.75 -18.24
CA LEU A 31 29.00 30.14 -17.82
C LEU A 31 27.55 30.45 -17.47
N ASN A 32 27.36 31.42 -16.56
CA ASN A 32 26.06 31.95 -16.15
C ASN A 32 25.02 30.87 -15.80
N PRO A 33 25.34 29.89 -14.91
CA PRO A 33 24.45 28.78 -14.64
C PRO A 33 23.16 29.18 -13.91
N ASP A 34 23.17 30.33 -13.20
CA ASP A 34 22.00 30.94 -12.55
C ASP A 34 21.12 29.96 -11.75
N ALA A 35 21.75 29.00 -11.06
CA ALA A 35 21.08 27.94 -10.31
C ALA A 35 20.06 27.11 -11.12
N ARG A 36 20.23 27.05 -12.44
CA ARG A 36 19.39 26.21 -13.31
C ARG A 36 19.48 24.74 -12.91
N HIS A 37 18.34 24.08 -12.93
CA HIS A 37 18.20 22.68 -12.57
C HIS A 37 18.72 21.78 -13.70
N TYR A 38 19.03 20.52 -13.39
CA TYR A 38 19.38 19.46 -14.33
C TYR A 38 20.67 19.68 -15.14
N ILE A 39 21.56 20.56 -14.69
CA ILE A 39 22.87 20.72 -15.35
C ILE A 39 23.63 19.39 -15.27
N ALA A 40 24.13 18.93 -16.42
CA ALA A 40 24.94 17.72 -16.54
C ALA A 40 24.24 16.42 -16.13
N VAL A 41 22.92 16.31 -16.39
CA VAL A 41 22.14 15.08 -16.14
C VAL A 41 22.25 14.09 -17.30
N GLY A 42 22.30 12.78 -16.99
CA GLY A 42 22.23 11.71 -18.01
C GLY A 42 23.53 11.44 -18.75
N LEU A 43 24.68 11.80 -18.18
CA LEU A 43 25.99 11.62 -18.82
C LEU A 43 26.43 10.17 -18.70
N THR A 44 26.95 9.59 -19.78
CA THR A 44 27.47 8.21 -19.79
C THR A 44 28.87 8.10 -20.39
N ASN A 45 29.45 9.22 -20.76
CA ASN A 45 30.83 9.31 -21.25
C ASN A 45 31.63 10.13 -20.24
N PRO A 46 32.91 9.78 -19.99
CA PRO A 46 33.79 10.61 -19.19
C PRO A 46 33.94 12.01 -19.81
N VAL A 47 33.65 13.04 -19.02
CA VAL A 47 33.79 14.45 -19.41
C VAL A 47 34.07 15.29 -18.17
N ALA A 48 35.05 16.19 -18.23
CA ALA A 48 35.25 17.18 -17.17
C ALA A 48 34.39 18.43 -17.44
N ILE A 49 33.70 18.90 -16.41
CA ILE A 49 32.77 20.02 -16.49
C ILE A 49 33.07 21.00 -15.35
N ASP A 50 33.38 22.25 -15.68
CA ASP A 50 33.55 23.32 -14.69
C ASP A 50 32.40 24.33 -14.77
N ILE A 51 31.59 24.40 -13.71
CA ILE A 51 30.39 25.23 -13.62
C ILE A 51 30.72 26.51 -12.86
N ARG A 52 30.78 27.64 -13.57
CA ARG A 52 31.12 28.96 -13.02
C ARG A 52 29.95 29.63 -12.29
N GLY A 53 29.48 29.02 -11.20
CA GLY A 53 28.43 29.56 -10.36
C GLY A 53 27.73 28.49 -9.53
N SER A 54 26.47 28.75 -9.17
CA SER A 54 25.63 27.77 -8.49
C SER A 54 24.82 26.96 -9.50
N ALA A 55 24.55 25.69 -9.18
CA ALA A 55 23.65 24.83 -9.94
C ALA A 55 22.38 24.50 -9.13
N GLY A 56 21.32 24.16 -9.83
CA GLY A 56 20.02 23.84 -9.24
C GLY A 56 19.88 22.38 -8.82
N TYR A 57 18.64 21.89 -8.90
CA TYR A 57 18.26 20.52 -8.52
C TYR A 57 18.93 19.50 -9.46
N PHE A 58 19.28 18.34 -8.92
CA PHE A 58 19.77 17.17 -9.66
C PHE A 58 21.02 17.40 -10.51
N CYS A 59 21.87 18.36 -10.13
CA CYS A 59 23.14 18.59 -10.84
C CYS A 59 23.99 17.31 -10.87
N GLY A 60 24.37 16.87 -12.07
CA GLY A 60 25.13 15.62 -12.25
C GLY A 60 24.37 14.32 -11.97
N GLY A 61 23.05 14.39 -11.79
CA GLY A 61 22.19 13.23 -11.52
C GLY A 61 22.15 12.24 -12.69
N LEU A 62 21.80 10.99 -12.38
CA LEU A 62 21.62 9.88 -13.33
C LEU A 62 22.80 9.78 -14.32
N SER A 63 24.03 9.78 -13.81
CA SER A 63 25.24 9.85 -14.64
C SER A 63 26.27 8.78 -14.29
N ASP A 64 27.17 8.53 -15.24
CA ASP A 64 28.28 7.59 -15.12
C ASP A 64 29.58 8.20 -15.67
N SER A 65 30.61 8.22 -14.84
CA SER A 65 31.96 8.71 -15.11
C SER A 65 32.18 10.23 -15.31
N PRO A 66 31.25 11.18 -15.05
CA PRO A 66 31.58 12.60 -15.23
C PRO A 66 32.55 13.08 -14.13
N ARG A 67 33.29 14.16 -14.41
CA ARG A 67 34.05 14.92 -13.41
C ARG A 67 33.53 16.36 -13.36
N ILE A 68 32.67 16.66 -12.40
CA ILE A 68 31.97 17.94 -12.33
C ILE A 68 32.56 18.77 -11.19
N ARG A 69 32.91 20.02 -11.46
CA ARG A 69 33.26 21.01 -10.46
C ARG A 69 32.21 22.13 -10.47
N VAL A 70 31.60 22.40 -9.33
CA VAL A 70 30.67 23.53 -9.13
C VAL A 70 31.36 24.56 -8.24
N ARG A 71 31.60 25.76 -8.77
CA ARG A 71 32.39 26.79 -8.07
C ARG A 71 31.66 27.47 -6.90
N LYS A 72 30.34 27.31 -6.78
CA LYS A 72 29.53 27.82 -5.66
C LYS A 72 28.66 26.71 -5.06
N ASN A 73 27.35 26.92 -4.95
CA ASN A 73 26.43 26.03 -4.25
C ASN A 73 25.65 25.14 -5.25
N VAL A 74 25.11 24.03 -4.75
CA VAL A 74 24.12 23.21 -5.45
C VAL A 74 22.85 23.10 -4.63
N SER A 75 21.71 22.92 -5.29
CA SER A 75 20.43 22.68 -4.62
C SER A 75 20.25 21.19 -4.26
N TRP A 76 19.00 20.72 -4.16
CA TRP A 76 18.67 19.33 -3.81
C TRP A 76 19.17 18.31 -4.84
N GLY A 77 19.53 17.12 -4.35
CA GLY A 77 19.71 15.93 -5.20
C GLY A 77 20.98 15.93 -6.05
N VAL A 78 22.01 16.70 -5.68
CA VAL A 78 23.30 16.66 -6.40
C VAL A 78 23.84 15.23 -6.46
N GLY A 79 24.17 14.78 -7.66
CA GLY A 79 24.66 13.43 -7.90
C GLY A 79 23.67 12.31 -7.57
N ASP A 80 22.36 12.56 -7.62
CA ASP A 80 21.35 11.49 -7.50
C ASP A 80 21.71 10.33 -8.44
N ASN A 81 21.81 9.13 -7.89
CA ASN A 81 22.07 7.91 -8.63
C ASN A 81 23.37 7.93 -9.47
N LEU A 82 24.38 8.70 -9.06
CA LEU A 82 25.69 8.69 -9.72
C LEU A 82 26.32 7.27 -9.60
N LEU A 83 26.71 6.71 -10.74
CA LEU A 83 27.30 5.36 -10.83
C LEU A 83 28.81 5.36 -10.57
N SER A 84 29.51 6.32 -11.17
CA SER A 84 30.95 6.52 -11.01
C SER A 84 31.31 7.95 -11.43
N GLY A 85 32.58 8.34 -11.25
CA GLY A 85 33.04 9.71 -11.50
C GLY A 85 33.14 10.53 -10.21
N ALA A 86 33.25 11.84 -10.35
CA ALA A 86 33.40 12.74 -9.21
C ALA A 86 32.60 14.04 -9.38
N ILE A 87 32.00 14.53 -8.29
CA ILE A 87 31.36 15.86 -8.24
C ILE A 87 31.95 16.62 -7.05
N VAL A 88 32.60 17.75 -7.32
CA VAL A 88 33.16 18.64 -6.30
C VAL A 88 32.37 19.94 -6.28
N VAL A 89 31.79 20.27 -5.14
CA VAL A 89 31.06 21.52 -4.89
C VAL A 89 31.88 22.35 -3.91
N GLU A 90 32.33 23.53 -4.34
CA GLU A 90 33.16 24.42 -3.52
C GLU A 90 32.37 25.08 -2.38
N GLY A 91 31.04 25.19 -2.52
CA GLY A 91 30.13 25.71 -1.50
C GLY A 91 29.28 24.62 -0.82
N ASN A 92 28.00 24.94 -0.59
CA ASN A 92 27.05 24.08 0.11
C ASN A 92 26.18 23.26 -0.87
N ALA A 93 25.59 22.18 -0.35
CA ALA A 93 24.57 21.40 -1.02
C ALA A 93 23.24 21.42 -0.27
N GLY A 94 22.14 21.33 -1.01
CA GLY A 94 20.79 21.18 -0.45
C GLY A 94 20.55 19.81 0.20
N ALA A 95 19.28 19.47 0.42
CA ALA A 95 18.92 18.15 0.94
C ALA A 95 19.28 17.05 -0.07
N ILE A 96 19.30 15.81 0.41
CA ILE A 96 19.44 14.58 -0.37
C ILE A 96 20.65 14.57 -1.32
N ALA A 97 21.73 15.28 -0.95
CA ALA A 97 23.01 15.19 -1.66
C ALA A 97 23.49 13.73 -1.69
N GLY A 98 23.87 13.24 -2.86
CA GLY A 98 24.25 11.83 -3.04
C GLY A 98 23.12 10.84 -2.79
N GLU A 99 21.86 11.24 -3.03
CA GLU A 99 20.73 10.29 -3.03
C GLU A 99 21.05 9.08 -3.90
N ALA A 100 20.80 7.89 -3.38
CA ALA A 100 20.96 6.65 -4.11
C ALA A 100 22.33 6.46 -4.79
N LEU A 101 23.40 7.07 -4.25
CA LEU A 101 24.76 6.97 -4.79
C LEU A 101 25.15 5.48 -4.95
N ARG A 102 25.59 5.11 -6.16
CA ARG A 102 25.94 3.72 -6.54
C ARG A 102 27.44 3.51 -6.73
N GLY A 103 28.20 4.59 -6.66
CA GLY A 103 29.64 4.65 -6.78
C GLY A 103 30.07 6.09 -7.02
N GLY A 104 31.35 6.29 -7.31
CA GLY A 104 31.90 7.64 -7.47
C GLY A 104 32.07 8.39 -6.15
N GLU A 105 32.47 9.65 -6.29
CA GLU A 105 32.90 10.50 -5.18
C GLU A 105 32.19 11.86 -5.26
N ILE A 106 31.40 12.20 -4.24
CA ILE A 106 30.76 13.51 -4.14
C ILE A 106 31.40 14.25 -2.96
N VAL A 107 31.96 15.42 -3.23
CA VAL A 107 32.66 16.25 -2.26
C VAL A 107 31.98 17.60 -2.17
N ILE A 108 31.35 17.87 -1.03
CA ILE A 108 30.76 19.17 -0.70
C ILE A 108 31.71 19.84 0.28
N LYS A 109 32.39 20.93 -0.11
CA LYS A 109 33.35 21.60 0.78
C LYS A 109 32.69 22.41 1.90
N GLY A 110 31.44 22.84 1.71
CA GLY A 110 30.61 23.47 2.72
C GLY A 110 29.71 22.48 3.46
N ASN A 111 28.51 22.94 3.82
CA ASN A 111 27.49 22.17 4.54
C ASN A 111 26.58 21.39 3.58
N MET A 112 25.99 20.31 4.09
CA MET A 112 24.95 19.53 3.40
C MET A 112 23.60 19.66 4.10
N GLY A 113 22.53 19.71 3.31
CA GLY A 113 21.16 19.70 3.80
C GLY A 113 20.73 18.35 4.38
N SER A 114 19.43 18.22 4.63
CA SER A 114 18.87 17.05 5.28
C SER A 114 18.94 15.79 4.44
N ARG A 115 18.96 14.62 5.10
CA ARG A 115 18.91 13.31 4.44
C ARG A 115 20.00 13.12 3.38
N ALA A 116 21.16 13.74 3.56
CA ALA A 116 22.31 13.52 2.70
C ALA A 116 22.73 12.03 2.74
N GLY A 117 23.04 11.44 1.58
CA GLY A 117 23.30 10.01 1.44
C GLY A 117 22.04 9.14 1.60
N GLN A 118 20.83 9.70 1.45
CA GLN A 118 19.60 8.92 1.55
C GLN A 118 19.60 7.77 0.55
N VAL A 119 19.24 6.57 1.04
CA VAL A 119 19.23 5.31 0.27
C VAL A 119 20.55 5.01 -0.44
N MET A 120 21.70 5.58 -0.03
CA MET A 120 23.00 5.35 -0.67
C MET A 120 23.41 3.87 -0.65
N LYS A 121 23.98 3.39 -1.76
CA LYS A 121 24.33 1.97 -1.98
C LYS A 121 25.84 1.74 -1.90
N LYS A 122 26.63 2.62 -2.50
CA LYS A 122 28.10 2.55 -2.65
C LYS A 122 28.64 3.96 -2.93
N GLY A 123 29.97 4.08 -3.02
CA GLY A 123 30.66 5.35 -3.28
C GLY A 123 31.02 6.12 -2.00
N THR A 124 31.53 7.33 -2.17
CA THR A 124 31.91 8.22 -1.05
C THR A 124 31.20 9.55 -1.18
N LEU A 125 30.48 9.96 -0.13
CA LEU A 125 29.94 11.30 0.03
C LEU A 125 30.70 11.99 1.16
N CYS A 126 31.30 13.15 0.89
CA CYS A 126 32.10 13.90 1.85
C CYS A 126 31.53 15.31 2.04
N CYS A 127 31.40 15.72 3.30
CA CYS A 127 30.96 17.03 3.75
C CYS A 127 32.08 17.71 4.53
N GLY A 128 32.61 18.80 3.98
CA GLY A 128 33.64 19.61 4.60
C GLY A 128 33.16 20.39 5.82
N GLY A 129 31.86 20.67 5.91
CA GLY A 129 31.21 21.31 7.05
C GLY A 129 30.23 20.38 7.78
N ASN A 130 29.07 20.92 8.13
CA ASN A 130 28.03 20.26 8.91
C ASN A 130 26.99 19.56 8.02
N ALA A 131 26.46 18.44 8.50
CA ALA A 131 25.33 17.75 7.90
C ALA A 131 24.06 17.96 8.75
N SER A 132 22.92 18.20 8.08
CA SER A 132 21.64 18.40 8.75
C SER A 132 20.98 17.07 9.18
N PHE A 133 19.69 17.11 9.54
CA PHE A 133 18.95 15.97 10.10
C PHE A 133 18.99 14.73 9.18
N MET A 134 19.09 13.55 9.80
CA MET A 134 19.01 12.23 9.17
C MET A 134 20.05 11.96 8.07
N ALA A 135 21.28 12.44 8.24
CA ALA A 135 22.39 12.05 7.35
C ALA A 135 22.55 10.51 7.34
N GLY A 136 22.65 9.91 6.15
CA GLY A 136 22.69 8.45 5.98
C GLY A 136 21.35 7.74 6.18
N TYR A 137 20.22 8.44 6.06
CA TYR A 137 18.89 7.83 6.17
C TYR A 137 18.71 6.67 5.17
N MET A 138 18.33 5.50 5.66
CA MET A 138 18.14 4.30 4.84
C MET A 138 19.38 3.92 4.01
N MET A 139 20.59 4.24 4.48
CA MET A 139 21.83 3.88 3.81
C MET A 139 21.99 2.34 3.76
N TYR A 140 22.23 1.82 2.56
CA TYR A 140 22.44 0.39 2.29
C TYR A 140 23.92 0.03 2.18
N GLY A 141 24.79 1.00 1.86
CA GLY A 141 26.22 0.81 1.72
C GLY A 141 26.95 2.09 1.32
N GLY A 142 28.26 2.01 1.15
CA GLY A 142 29.14 3.16 0.83
C GLY A 142 29.72 3.84 2.07
N ARG A 143 30.35 4.99 1.87
CA ARG A 143 31.01 5.78 2.92
C ARG A 143 30.48 7.22 2.93
N LEU A 144 30.03 7.68 4.09
CA LEU A 144 29.67 9.08 4.35
C LEU A 144 30.68 9.70 5.32
N ILE A 145 31.32 10.79 4.94
CA ILE A 145 32.31 11.49 5.75
C ILE A 145 31.78 12.88 6.06
N ILE A 146 31.66 13.24 7.33
CA ILE A 146 31.20 14.55 7.81
C ILE A 146 32.31 15.11 8.68
N LEU A 147 32.98 16.18 8.24
CA LEU A 147 34.10 16.75 8.98
C LEU A 147 33.65 17.64 10.16
N GLY A 148 32.48 18.27 10.03
CA GLY A 148 31.83 19.05 11.09
C GLY A 148 30.82 18.25 11.91
N ASP A 149 29.77 18.93 12.35
CA ASP A 149 28.70 18.36 13.17
C ASP A 149 27.66 17.60 12.32
N SER A 150 27.06 16.58 12.91
CA SER A 150 25.89 15.89 12.38
C SER A 150 24.66 16.22 13.23
N GLY A 151 23.58 16.63 12.57
CA GLY A 151 22.27 16.82 13.19
C GLY A 151 21.62 15.51 13.67
N PRO A 152 20.35 15.58 14.14
CA PRO A 152 19.65 14.45 14.74
C PRO A 152 19.55 13.22 13.82
N GLN A 153 19.50 12.05 14.44
CA GLN A 153 19.18 10.76 13.83
C GLN A 153 20.12 10.37 12.68
N VAL A 154 21.44 10.54 12.86
CA VAL A 154 22.42 10.05 11.90
C VAL A 154 22.36 8.52 11.77
N GLY A 155 22.36 8.00 10.54
CA GLY A 155 22.23 6.58 10.27
C GLY A 155 20.83 5.99 10.50
N GLU A 156 19.80 6.83 10.58
CA GLU A 156 18.40 6.40 10.77
C GLU A 156 17.96 5.35 9.74
N ASN A 157 17.53 4.17 10.23
CA ASN A 157 17.15 2.99 9.45
C ASN A 157 18.26 2.48 8.48
N MET A 158 19.54 2.70 8.78
CA MET A 158 20.62 2.18 7.94
C MET A 158 20.72 0.65 8.01
N ALA A 159 20.88 0.01 6.86
CA ALA A 159 21.08 -1.44 6.74
C ALA A 159 22.54 -1.81 6.42
N GLY A 160 23.36 -0.83 6.01
CA GLY A 160 24.78 -1.04 5.72
C GLY A 160 25.50 0.27 5.41
N GLY A 161 26.80 0.15 5.16
CA GLY A 161 27.68 1.30 4.94
C GLY A 161 28.28 1.85 6.24
N GLU A 162 29.06 2.92 6.09
CA GLU A 162 29.84 3.50 7.18
C GLU A 162 29.72 5.03 7.15
N ILE A 163 29.43 5.62 8.31
CA ILE A 163 29.37 7.07 8.48
C ILE A 163 30.47 7.49 9.46
N PHE A 164 31.28 8.46 9.08
CA PHE A 164 32.37 9.00 9.88
C PHE A 164 32.07 10.46 10.20
N VAL A 165 32.00 10.82 11.48
CA VAL A 165 31.71 12.18 11.94
C VAL A 165 32.89 12.73 12.73
N GLY A 166 33.43 13.87 12.27
CA GLY A 166 34.57 14.55 12.87
C GLY A 166 34.20 15.50 14.00
N GLY A 167 32.98 16.05 13.98
CA GLY A 167 32.43 16.92 15.01
C GLY A 167 31.50 16.20 15.98
N THR A 168 30.50 16.94 16.46
CA THR A 168 29.49 16.41 17.40
C THR A 168 28.38 15.65 16.67
N ILE A 169 27.77 14.70 17.37
CA ILE A 169 26.58 13.97 16.91
C ILE A 169 25.46 14.31 17.88
N ASP A 170 24.38 14.90 17.37
CA ASP A 170 23.21 15.24 18.18
C ASP A 170 22.48 13.98 18.68
N SER A 171 22.07 13.09 17.75
CA SER A 171 21.52 11.78 18.08
C SER A 171 21.75 10.75 16.99
N ILE A 172 21.80 9.47 17.37
CA ILE A 172 21.94 8.32 16.46
C ILE A 172 20.54 7.77 16.14
N GLY A 173 20.36 7.27 14.92
CA GLY A 173 19.10 6.63 14.51
C GLY A 173 18.84 5.24 15.12
N CYS A 174 17.60 4.76 15.00
CA CYS A 174 17.12 3.54 15.69
C CYS A 174 17.91 2.24 15.39
N ASP A 175 18.43 2.10 14.18
CA ASP A 175 19.19 0.95 13.67
C ASP A 175 20.68 1.24 13.47
N ALA A 176 21.19 2.30 14.08
CA ALA A 176 22.59 2.69 14.00
C ALA A 176 23.29 2.51 15.36
N MET A 177 24.59 2.26 15.32
CA MET A 177 25.44 2.18 16.50
C MET A 177 26.82 2.76 16.21
N GLU A 178 27.45 3.29 17.25
CA GLU A 178 28.86 3.69 17.22
C GLU A 178 29.79 2.48 17.37
N THR A 179 30.92 2.54 16.70
CA THR A 179 32.00 1.55 16.80
C THR A 179 33.36 2.23 16.61
N ASP A 180 34.43 1.51 16.91
CA ASP A 180 35.80 2.01 16.72
C ASP A 180 36.16 2.01 15.23
N ALA A 181 36.80 3.08 14.77
CA ALA A 181 37.38 3.15 13.44
C ALA A 181 38.79 2.53 13.44
N GLY A 182 39.06 1.62 12.49
CA GLY A 182 40.39 1.03 12.33
C GLY A 182 41.40 2.04 11.76
N ALA A 183 42.68 1.89 12.13
CA ALA A 183 43.75 2.79 11.67
C ALA A 183 43.84 2.90 10.13
N ALA A 184 43.72 1.77 9.42
CA ALA A 184 43.72 1.74 7.96
C ALA A 184 42.50 2.45 7.33
N GLU A 185 41.35 2.42 8.01
CA GLU A 185 40.14 3.11 7.53
C GLU A 185 40.34 4.62 7.63
N ILE A 186 40.88 5.08 8.77
CA ILE A 186 41.20 6.48 9.03
C ILE A 186 42.27 6.99 8.06
N GLU A 187 43.33 6.22 7.83
CA GLU A 187 44.36 6.53 6.83
C GLU A 187 43.74 6.70 5.43
N SER A 188 42.86 5.78 5.03
CA SER A 188 42.15 5.88 3.74
C SER A 188 41.24 7.12 3.64
N ILE A 189 40.72 7.61 4.76
CA ILE A 189 39.94 8.86 4.80
C ILE A 189 40.87 10.06 4.61
N PHE A 190 42.00 10.12 5.31
CA PHE A 190 42.98 11.21 5.12
C PHE A 190 43.54 11.24 3.70
N GLU A 191 43.87 10.10 3.09
CA GLU A 191 44.27 10.02 1.68
C GLU A 191 43.18 10.56 0.74
N PHE A 192 41.90 10.27 1.03
CA PHE A 192 40.78 10.81 0.27
C PHE A 192 40.67 12.34 0.44
N LEU A 193 40.82 12.86 1.65
CA LEU A 193 40.77 14.30 1.92
C LEU A 193 41.93 15.05 1.25
N ASP A 194 43.15 14.50 1.30
CA ASP A 194 44.34 15.06 0.66
C ASP A 194 44.17 15.14 -0.87
N ARG A 195 43.59 14.09 -1.49
CA ARG A 195 43.30 14.07 -2.93
C ARG A 195 42.42 15.24 -3.37
N TYR A 196 41.50 15.68 -2.51
CA TYR A 196 40.59 16.80 -2.77
C TYR A 196 41.04 18.13 -2.14
N GLY A 197 42.19 18.14 -1.47
CA GLY A 197 42.76 19.32 -0.80
C GLY A 197 41.88 19.83 0.34
N ILE A 198 41.26 18.92 1.12
CA ILE A 198 40.37 19.28 2.23
C ILE A 198 41.15 19.15 3.55
N PRO A 199 41.44 20.27 4.25
CA PRO A 199 42.19 20.20 5.50
C PRO A 199 41.32 19.63 6.64
N PHE A 200 41.86 18.65 7.37
CA PHE A 200 41.25 18.12 8.60
C PHE A 200 42.35 17.54 9.49
N THR A 201 42.23 17.72 10.80
CA THR A 201 43.18 17.18 11.80
C THR A 201 42.48 16.55 13.00
N GLY A 202 41.16 16.35 12.92
CA GLY A 202 40.35 15.79 14.00
C GLY A 202 40.38 14.25 14.03
N ALA A 203 39.64 13.70 14.98
CA ALA A 203 39.34 12.26 15.04
C ALA A 203 37.92 12.01 14.50
N PHE A 204 37.61 10.76 14.15
CA PHE A 204 36.29 10.38 13.67
C PHE A 204 35.58 9.46 14.65
N ARG A 205 34.28 9.70 14.84
CA ARG A 205 33.34 8.74 15.39
C ARG A 205 32.73 7.95 14.24
N LYS A 206 32.79 6.62 14.30
CA LYS A 206 32.28 5.74 13.24
C LYS A 206 30.91 5.20 13.65
N ILE A 207 29.95 5.32 12.74
CA ILE A 207 28.59 4.81 12.87
C ILE A 207 28.35 3.75 11.80
N VAL A 208 27.77 2.63 12.21
CA VAL A 208 27.42 1.49 11.36
C VAL A 208 26.03 0.97 11.69
N SER A 209 25.48 0.10 10.85
CA SER A 209 24.19 -0.54 11.13
C SER A 209 24.30 -1.45 12.36
N ALA A 210 23.37 -1.29 13.29
CA ALA A 210 23.21 -2.14 14.46
C ALA A 210 22.55 -3.50 14.13
N GLY A 211 21.95 -3.63 12.94
CA GLY A 211 21.38 -4.87 12.44
C GLY A 211 20.12 -5.35 13.18
N LYS A 212 19.44 -4.48 13.95
CA LYS A 212 18.32 -4.86 14.83
C LYS A 212 17.05 -5.15 14.03
N ASP A 213 16.68 -4.30 13.07
CA ASP A 213 15.42 -4.44 12.31
C ASP A 213 15.61 -4.94 10.86
N LEU A 214 16.69 -5.70 10.60
CA LEU A 214 16.96 -6.27 9.27
C LEU A 214 15.97 -7.38 8.88
N LYS A 215 15.29 -8.01 9.83
CA LYS A 215 14.33 -9.10 9.59
C LYS A 215 13.17 -9.05 10.59
N TYR A 216 12.02 -9.59 10.20
CA TYR A 216 10.97 -9.91 11.16
C TYR A 216 11.45 -10.97 12.15
N GLY A 217 11.38 -10.65 13.45
CA GLY A 217 11.96 -11.48 14.51
C GLY A 217 11.30 -12.86 14.69
N LYS A 218 10.01 -13.00 14.37
CA LYS A 218 9.28 -14.28 14.42
C LYS A 218 8.73 -14.65 13.03
N PRO A 219 9.06 -15.84 12.50
CA PRO A 219 8.47 -16.34 11.27
C PRO A 219 6.99 -16.67 11.48
N GLU A 220 6.22 -16.64 10.41
CA GLU A 220 4.82 -17.05 10.48
C GLU A 220 4.70 -18.57 10.70
N PRO A 221 3.83 -19.01 11.61
CA PRO A 221 3.61 -20.44 11.83
C PRO A 221 2.96 -21.07 10.59
N ALA A 222 3.29 -22.32 10.32
CA ALA A 222 2.59 -23.11 9.34
C ALA A 222 1.10 -23.17 9.70
N SER A 223 0.24 -22.80 8.76
CA SER A 223 -1.20 -22.71 9.00
C SER A 223 -1.98 -23.34 7.86
N THR A 224 -3.15 -23.89 8.18
CA THR A 224 -4.03 -24.51 7.20
C THR A 224 -4.52 -23.46 6.21
N ARG A 225 -4.25 -23.66 4.91
CA ARG A 225 -4.70 -22.76 3.84
C ARG A 225 -6.23 -22.79 3.73
N MET A 226 -6.92 -21.75 4.14
CA MET A 226 -8.39 -21.69 4.06
C MET A 226 -8.88 -21.11 2.72
N PRO A 227 -10.11 -21.44 2.28
CA PRO A 227 -10.75 -20.76 1.16
C PRO A 227 -10.80 -19.26 1.45
N TYR A 228 -10.12 -18.49 0.62
CA TYR A 228 -9.89 -17.08 0.85
C TYR A 228 -11.11 -16.15 0.64
N PRO A 229 -12.11 -16.45 -0.22
CA PRO A 229 -13.30 -15.59 -0.36
C PRO A 229 -14.37 -15.85 0.71
N VAL A 230 -13.99 -16.27 1.92
CA VAL A 230 -14.91 -16.37 3.06
C VAL A 230 -14.80 -15.08 3.88
N PHE A 231 -15.77 -14.19 3.70
CA PHE A 231 -15.92 -12.94 4.46
C PHE A 231 -17.27 -12.95 5.18
N SER A 232 -17.35 -12.21 6.28
CA SER A 232 -18.59 -12.08 7.05
C SER A 232 -19.71 -11.57 6.14
N GLY A 233 -20.89 -12.21 6.23
CA GLY A 233 -22.05 -11.88 5.41
C GLY A 233 -23.07 -13.02 5.40
N ALA A 234 -24.05 -12.96 4.49
CA ALA A 234 -25.17 -13.91 4.47
C ALA A 234 -24.77 -15.39 4.40
N ALA A 235 -23.63 -15.70 3.76
CA ALA A 235 -23.15 -17.07 3.56
C ALA A 235 -22.11 -17.55 4.58
N ALA A 236 -21.63 -16.70 5.48
CA ALA A 236 -20.57 -17.05 6.44
C ALA A 236 -20.68 -16.29 7.76
N SER A 237 -20.48 -17.02 8.87
CA SER A 237 -20.49 -16.46 10.22
C SER A 237 -19.51 -15.30 10.39
N TYR A 238 -19.89 -14.33 11.22
CA TYR A 238 -19.07 -13.16 11.54
C TYR A 238 -17.71 -13.53 12.15
N TRP A 239 -17.68 -14.60 12.96
CA TRP A 239 -16.48 -15.17 13.61
C TRP A 239 -16.01 -16.47 12.95
N ASN A 240 -16.00 -16.49 11.61
CA ASN A 240 -15.57 -17.64 10.82
C ASN A 240 -14.10 -18.06 11.08
N GLU A 241 -13.72 -19.23 10.55
CA GLU A 241 -12.38 -19.82 10.73
C GLU A 241 -11.23 -18.90 10.28
N LYS A 242 -11.46 -18.04 9.28
CA LYS A 242 -10.45 -17.07 8.78
C LYS A 242 -10.10 -16.04 9.83
N VAL A 243 -11.12 -15.44 10.44
CA VAL A 243 -10.95 -14.50 11.55
C VAL A 243 -10.25 -15.19 12.72
N GLN A 244 -10.69 -16.39 13.10
CA GLN A 244 -10.08 -17.13 14.22
C GLN A 244 -8.60 -17.48 13.98
N GLN A 245 -8.24 -17.88 12.75
CA GLN A 245 -6.85 -18.18 12.42
C GLN A 245 -5.99 -16.93 12.45
N ASP A 246 -6.47 -15.81 11.90
CA ASP A 246 -5.74 -14.54 11.90
C ASP A 246 -5.37 -14.11 13.33
N LEU A 247 -6.36 -14.13 14.24
CA LEU A 247 -6.17 -13.85 15.66
C LEU A 247 -5.11 -14.76 16.31
N ARG A 248 -5.19 -16.06 16.08
CA ARG A 248 -4.22 -17.05 16.61
C ARG A 248 -2.82 -16.87 16.03
N VAL A 249 -2.69 -16.50 14.75
CA VAL A 249 -1.37 -16.28 14.15
C VAL A 249 -0.75 -15.01 14.73
N LYS A 250 -1.51 -13.91 14.80
CA LYS A 250 -1.06 -12.64 15.39
C LYS A 250 -0.64 -12.79 16.84
N SER A 251 -1.35 -13.59 17.63
CA SER A 251 -0.98 -13.87 19.03
C SER A 251 0.35 -14.62 19.18
N LYS A 252 0.82 -15.32 18.15
CA LYS A 252 2.16 -15.95 18.14
C LYS A 252 3.26 -15.04 17.65
N ILE A 253 3.01 -14.28 16.59
CA ILE A 253 4.06 -13.52 15.90
C ILE A 253 4.21 -12.07 16.39
N GLY A 254 3.19 -11.48 17.00
CA GLY A 254 3.24 -10.11 17.54
C GLY A 254 3.25 -9.00 16.50
N ARG A 255 2.75 -9.28 15.29
CA ARG A 255 2.63 -8.35 14.16
C ARG A 255 1.50 -8.77 13.23
N TYR A 256 1.14 -7.89 12.30
CA TYR A 256 0.29 -8.22 11.15
C TYR A 256 0.95 -9.26 10.23
N ARG A 257 0.12 -9.95 9.43
CA ARG A 257 0.52 -11.05 8.56
C ARG A 257 0.96 -10.55 7.18
N ILE A 258 1.94 -11.22 6.59
CA ILE A 258 2.46 -10.91 5.25
C ILE A 258 2.10 -12.04 4.29
N ARG A 259 1.44 -11.71 3.18
CA ARG A 259 1.13 -12.68 2.12
C ARG A 259 1.39 -12.13 0.73
N GLY A 260 1.35 -13.03 -0.27
CA GLY A 260 1.24 -12.63 -1.66
C GLY A 260 -0.21 -12.55 -2.14
N TYR A 261 -0.36 -12.22 -3.43
CA TYR A 261 -1.64 -12.08 -4.13
C TYR A 261 -2.42 -10.80 -3.78
N GLY A 262 -3.48 -10.47 -4.53
CA GLY A 262 -4.29 -9.28 -4.27
C GLY A 262 -5.31 -9.45 -3.15
N THR A 263 -6.22 -8.49 -3.00
CA THR A 263 -7.37 -8.62 -2.07
C THR A 263 -8.10 -9.95 -2.29
N THR A 264 -8.53 -10.59 -1.20
CA THR A 264 -9.29 -11.83 -1.27
C THR A 264 -10.79 -11.61 -1.31
N ARG A 265 -11.22 -10.35 -1.18
CA ARG A 265 -12.59 -9.91 -1.00
C ARG A 265 -13.39 -9.90 -2.29
N HIS A 266 -14.69 -10.12 -2.14
CA HIS A 266 -15.62 -9.79 -3.21
C HIS A 266 -15.69 -8.27 -3.36
N LEU A 267 -15.27 -7.80 -4.53
CA LEU A 267 -15.38 -6.41 -4.95
C LEU A 267 -16.25 -6.33 -6.21
N PRO A 268 -16.92 -5.19 -6.49
CA PRO A 268 -17.51 -4.94 -7.78
C PRO A 268 -16.48 -5.15 -8.91
N HIS A 269 -16.87 -5.89 -9.94
CA HIS A 269 -16.00 -6.35 -11.01
C HIS A 269 -16.64 -6.19 -12.39
N PHE A 270 -15.86 -6.26 -13.47
CA PHE A 270 -16.38 -6.21 -14.84
C PHE A 270 -17.38 -7.32 -15.17
N SER A 271 -17.38 -8.42 -14.42
CA SER A 271 -18.40 -9.48 -14.50
C SER A 271 -19.78 -9.04 -14.00
N ASP A 272 -19.89 -7.89 -13.32
CA ASP A 272 -21.15 -7.26 -12.92
C ASP A 272 -21.67 -6.29 -13.99
N LEU A 273 -21.03 -6.24 -15.17
CA LEU A 273 -21.47 -5.49 -16.33
C LEU A 273 -21.83 -6.45 -17.47
N ALA A 274 -22.74 -6.04 -18.35
CA ALA A 274 -23.04 -6.73 -19.60
C ALA A 274 -22.93 -5.76 -20.79
N PHE A 275 -22.82 -6.33 -21.99
CA PHE A 275 -23.00 -5.58 -23.21
C PHE A 275 -24.50 -5.36 -23.46
N ARG A 276 -24.88 -4.15 -23.88
CA ARG A 276 -26.26 -3.76 -24.16
C ARG A 276 -26.86 -4.57 -25.33
N LYS A 277 -26.04 -4.88 -26.34
CA LYS A 277 -26.44 -5.74 -27.45
C LYS A 277 -26.18 -7.20 -27.07
N ASP A 278 -27.12 -8.08 -27.40
CA ASP A 278 -26.86 -9.51 -27.36
C ASP A 278 -25.83 -9.87 -28.44
N ILE A 279 -24.61 -10.14 -28.01
CA ILE A 279 -23.49 -10.50 -28.88
C ILE A 279 -23.34 -12.02 -29.03
N SER A 280 -24.15 -12.84 -28.34
CA SER A 280 -24.01 -14.30 -28.33
C SER A 280 -24.16 -14.94 -29.72
N GLY A 281 -25.12 -14.46 -30.52
CA GLY A 281 -25.37 -14.93 -31.89
C GLY A 281 -24.47 -14.28 -32.96
N ALA A 282 -23.90 -13.11 -32.69
CA ALA A 282 -22.95 -12.45 -33.62
C ALA A 282 -21.59 -13.16 -33.66
N ILE A 283 -21.26 -13.90 -32.60
CA ILE A 283 -20.04 -14.71 -32.47
C ILE A 283 -20.09 -15.96 -33.38
N GLU A 284 -21.28 -16.40 -33.82
CA GLU A 284 -21.48 -17.60 -34.66
C GLU A 284 -21.25 -17.37 -36.15
N LYS A 285 -21.40 -16.14 -36.63
CA LYS A 285 -21.22 -15.80 -38.04
C LYS A 285 -19.85 -15.17 -38.24
N ASP A 286 -18.93 -15.91 -38.85
CA ASP A 286 -17.63 -15.40 -39.32
C ASP A 286 -17.80 -14.47 -40.55
N GLY A 287 -18.82 -13.60 -40.55
CA GLY A 287 -19.47 -13.07 -41.76
C GLY A 287 -19.69 -11.54 -41.79
N GLY A 288 -18.82 -10.75 -41.14
CA GLY A 288 -18.78 -9.29 -41.32
C GLY A 288 -17.42 -8.85 -41.89
N GLU A 289 -17.43 -7.97 -42.90
CA GLU A 289 -16.25 -7.58 -43.69
C GLU A 289 -15.16 -6.86 -42.86
N GLY A 290 -13.95 -7.43 -42.84
CA GLY A 290 -12.70 -6.73 -42.47
C GLY A 290 -12.06 -7.04 -41.10
N PRO A 291 -10.73 -6.84 -40.95
CA PRO A 291 -10.02 -6.98 -39.69
C PRO A 291 -10.38 -5.85 -38.71
N VAL A 292 -10.51 -6.16 -37.40
CA VAL A 292 -10.68 -5.15 -36.34
C VAL A 292 -9.33 -4.57 -35.97
N ASN A 293 -9.23 -3.24 -35.91
CA ASN A 293 -8.02 -2.59 -35.42
C ASN A 293 -7.95 -2.65 -33.89
N LEU A 294 -6.95 -3.36 -33.37
CA LEU A 294 -6.64 -3.43 -31.94
C LEU A 294 -5.36 -2.67 -31.57
N ARG A 295 -4.59 -2.17 -32.55
CA ARG A 295 -3.29 -1.57 -32.28
C ARG A 295 -3.47 -0.26 -31.50
N THR A 296 -2.75 -0.13 -30.39
CA THR A 296 -2.83 1.01 -29.48
C THR A 296 -1.43 1.58 -29.26
N LEU A 297 -1.31 2.90 -29.43
CA LEU A 297 -0.12 3.66 -29.10
C LEU A 297 -0.38 4.45 -27.82
N ILE A 298 0.54 4.39 -26.86
CA ILE A 298 0.46 5.19 -25.62
C ILE A 298 1.79 5.91 -25.36
N GLY A 299 1.69 7.11 -24.79
CA GLY A 299 2.85 7.85 -24.27
C GLY A 299 3.51 8.85 -25.22
N ASP A 300 2.83 9.32 -26.26
CA ASP A 300 3.35 10.32 -27.22
C ASP A 300 2.99 11.79 -26.90
N ARG A 301 2.30 12.04 -25.77
CA ARG A 301 1.77 13.36 -25.38
C ARG A 301 2.81 14.49 -25.45
N HIS A 302 4.07 14.20 -25.15
CA HIS A 302 5.16 15.17 -25.17
C HIS A 302 6.25 14.88 -26.22
N GLY A 303 5.90 14.17 -27.31
CA GLY A 303 6.82 13.89 -28.42
C GLY A 303 7.79 12.74 -28.17
N ALA A 304 7.57 11.95 -27.11
CA ALA A 304 8.31 10.73 -26.86
C ALA A 304 7.91 9.62 -27.85
N ARG A 305 8.77 8.60 -27.98
CA ARG A 305 8.45 7.41 -28.79
C ARG A 305 7.39 6.59 -28.06
N ALA A 306 6.16 6.59 -28.58
CA ALA A 306 5.05 5.82 -28.02
C ALA A 306 5.41 4.34 -27.82
N ILE A 307 4.87 3.75 -26.76
CA ILE A 307 4.80 2.30 -26.58
C ILE A 307 3.82 1.76 -27.62
N ASP A 308 4.30 0.87 -28.50
CA ASP A 308 3.51 0.28 -29.56
C ASP A 308 2.96 -1.09 -29.13
N LEU A 309 1.65 -1.15 -28.89
CA LEU A 309 0.96 -2.36 -28.48
C LEU A 309 0.11 -2.90 -29.63
N SER A 310 0.32 -4.16 -30.01
CA SER A 310 -0.47 -4.82 -31.08
C SER A 310 -1.95 -5.07 -30.69
N MET A 311 -2.26 -4.95 -29.41
CA MET A 311 -3.59 -4.97 -28.80
C MET A 311 -3.56 -4.03 -27.59
N PRO A 312 -4.70 -3.55 -27.05
CA PRO A 312 -4.70 -2.62 -25.91
C PRO A 312 -4.41 -3.33 -24.57
N ALA A 313 -3.29 -4.06 -24.51
CA ALA A 313 -2.85 -4.79 -23.33
C ALA A 313 -1.32 -4.77 -23.20
N MET A 314 -0.84 -4.81 -21.96
CA MET A 314 0.57 -5.00 -21.60
C MET A 314 0.70 -5.92 -20.39
N ILE A 315 1.90 -6.46 -20.16
CA ILE A 315 2.20 -7.24 -18.96
C ILE A 315 2.42 -6.27 -17.79
N ALA A 316 1.77 -6.54 -16.65
CA ALA A 316 1.86 -5.68 -15.48
C ALA A 316 3.23 -5.78 -14.78
N PRO A 317 3.70 -4.72 -14.11
CA PRO A 317 5.00 -4.68 -13.44
C PRO A 317 5.13 -5.75 -12.35
N MET A 318 6.11 -6.66 -12.49
CA MET A 318 6.40 -7.69 -11.49
C MET A 318 7.91 -7.89 -11.34
N SER A 319 8.45 -7.70 -10.13
CA SER A 319 9.90 -7.60 -9.93
C SER A 319 10.67 -8.92 -10.08
N TYR A 320 11.87 -8.85 -10.66
CA TYR A 320 12.90 -9.85 -10.43
C TYR A 320 13.25 -9.89 -8.94
N GLY A 321 13.12 -11.06 -8.32
CA GLY A 321 13.17 -11.26 -6.88
C GLY A 321 11.82 -11.67 -6.30
N ALA A 322 10.73 -10.96 -6.65
CA ALA A 322 9.39 -11.48 -6.37
C ALA A 322 9.10 -12.71 -7.24
N LEU A 323 9.48 -12.65 -8.52
CA LEU A 323 9.46 -13.76 -9.45
C LEU A 323 10.86 -14.36 -9.65
N SER A 324 10.90 -15.63 -10.05
CA SER A 324 12.12 -16.34 -10.38
C SER A 324 12.75 -15.84 -11.70
N PRO A 325 14.06 -16.07 -11.94
CA PRO A 325 14.70 -15.70 -13.20
C PRO A 325 13.99 -16.30 -14.43
N VAL A 326 13.58 -17.57 -14.32
CA VAL A 326 12.86 -18.31 -15.39
C VAL A 326 11.54 -17.64 -15.73
N MET A 327 10.79 -17.15 -14.73
CA MET A 327 9.54 -16.43 -14.96
C MET A 327 9.77 -15.07 -15.62
N LYS A 328 10.80 -14.33 -15.21
CA LYS A 328 11.14 -13.05 -15.84
C LYS A 328 11.55 -13.23 -17.31
N GLN A 329 12.31 -14.28 -17.63
CA GLN A 329 12.60 -14.64 -19.02
C GLN A 329 11.32 -14.97 -19.80
N ALA A 330 10.43 -15.79 -19.23
CA ALA A 330 9.19 -16.19 -19.88
C ALA A 330 8.24 -15.02 -20.19
N LEU A 331 8.13 -14.04 -19.28
CA LEU A 331 7.33 -12.83 -19.49
C LEU A 331 7.90 -11.98 -20.64
N GLY A 332 9.22 -11.79 -20.67
CA GLY A 332 9.92 -11.13 -21.77
C GLY A 332 9.61 -11.80 -23.12
N MET A 333 9.76 -13.12 -23.20
CA MET A 333 9.43 -13.89 -24.41
C MET A 333 7.96 -13.76 -24.81
N ALA A 334 7.03 -13.87 -23.83
CA ALA A 334 5.60 -13.79 -24.09
C ALA A 334 5.19 -12.40 -24.61
N SER A 335 5.76 -11.32 -24.06
CA SER A 335 5.52 -9.96 -24.55
C SER A 335 6.00 -9.78 -25.99
N HIS A 336 7.15 -10.37 -26.33
CA HIS A 336 7.70 -10.33 -27.67
C HIS A 336 6.82 -11.05 -28.69
N LEU A 337 6.48 -12.31 -28.40
CA LEU A 337 5.63 -13.14 -29.26
C LEU A 337 4.27 -12.49 -29.49
N SER A 338 3.73 -11.82 -28.47
CA SER A 338 2.40 -11.19 -28.54
C SER A 338 2.45 -9.74 -29.02
N GLY A 339 3.64 -9.19 -29.31
CA GLY A 339 3.81 -7.83 -29.79
C GLY A 339 3.28 -6.75 -28.83
N ILE A 340 3.54 -6.88 -27.54
CA ILE A 340 3.14 -5.95 -26.48
C ILE A 340 4.34 -5.56 -25.61
N ALA A 341 4.13 -4.69 -24.62
CA ALA A 341 5.15 -4.31 -23.65
C ALA A 341 5.13 -5.21 -22.39
N ASP A 342 6.32 -5.39 -21.81
CA ASP A 342 6.54 -5.90 -20.45
C ASP A 342 7.05 -4.77 -19.54
N ASN A 343 7.08 -5.00 -18.22
CA ASN A 343 7.59 -4.04 -17.25
C ASN A 343 8.44 -4.75 -16.16
N THR A 344 9.59 -4.16 -15.84
CA THR A 344 10.58 -4.73 -14.91
C THR A 344 10.02 -4.99 -13.52
N GLY A 345 9.02 -4.19 -13.10
CA GLY A 345 8.64 -4.07 -11.70
C GLY A 345 9.75 -3.46 -10.83
N GLU A 346 9.54 -3.50 -9.51
CA GLU A 346 10.36 -2.87 -8.47
C GLU A 346 11.78 -3.43 -8.29
N GLY A 347 12.23 -4.36 -9.13
CA GLY A 347 13.45 -5.16 -8.91
C GLY A 347 14.71 -4.66 -9.62
N GLY A 348 14.59 -3.67 -10.50
CA GLY A 348 15.60 -3.33 -11.51
C GLY A 348 15.47 -4.19 -12.78
N MET A 349 16.22 -3.80 -13.83
CA MET A 349 16.14 -4.47 -15.13
C MET A 349 16.97 -5.75 -15.17
N TYR A 350 16.31 -6.91 -15.25
CA TYR A 350 17.01 -8.18 -15.44
C TYR A 350 17.44 -8.33 -16.90
N SER A 351 18.74 -8.51 -17.16
CA SER A 351 19.29 -8.49 -18.52
C SER A 351 18.70 -9.54 -19.47
N VAL A 352 18.35 -10.73 -18.96
CA VAL A 352 17.74 -11.78 -19.79
C VAL A 352 16.31 -11.39 -20.19
N GLU A 353 15.51 -10.88 -19.26
CA GLU A 353 14.17 -10.34 -19.57
C GLU A 353 14.25 -9.24 -20.64
N ARG A 354 15.18 -8.29 -20.49
CA ARG A 354 15.40 -7.25 -21.49
C ARG A 354 15.78 -7.80 -22.87
N ALA A 355 16.60 -8.84 -22.92
CA ALA A 355 17.01 -9.46 -24.19
C ALA A 355 15.82 -10.13 -24.91
N GLU A 356 14.88 -10.71 -24.17
CA GLU A 356 13.71 -11.38 -24.72
C GLU A 356 12.57 -10.40 -25.06
N ALA A 357 12.35 -9.37 -24.24
CA ALA A 357 11.21 -8.46 -24.38
C ALA A 357 11.29 -7.59 -25.63
N ARG A 358 10.17 -7.48 -26.37
CA ARG A 358 10.04 -6.55 -27.50
C ARG A 358 10.13 -5.10 -27.03
N GLN A 359 9.34 -4.75 -26.02
CA GLN A 359 9.36 -3.45 -25.35
C GLN A 359 9.39 -3.68 -23.85
N LEU A 360 10.28 -3.00 -23.13
CA LEU A 360 10.38 -3.11 -21.67
C LEU A 360 10.34 -1.71 -21.03
N ILE A 361 9.38 -1.53 -20.13
CA ILE A 361 9.25 -0.33 -19.30
C ILE A 361 10.04 -0.56 -18.01
N ALA A 362 10.95 0.36 -17.69
CA ALA A 362 11.72 0.28 -16.45
C ALA A 362 11.05 1.09 -15.35
N GLN A 363 10.80 0.45 -14.21
CA GLN A 363 10.14 1.07 -13.06
C GLN A 363 11.14 1.60 -12.03
N CYS A 364 10.95 2.84 -11.61
CA CYS A 364 11.69 3.50 -10.53
C CYS A 364 10.82 3.59 -9.28
N LEU A 365 11.20 2.83 -8.25
CA LEU A 365 10.64 2.95 -6.90
C LEU A 365 11.44 3.93 -6.03
N SER A 366 10.86 4.31 -4.90
CA SER A 366 11.44 5.13 -3.84
C SER A 366 12.84 4.69 -3.37
N GLY A 367 13.09 3.38 -3.26
CA GLY A 367 14.39 2.82 -2.88
C GLY A 367 15.46 2.88 -3.97
N ARG A 368 15.11 3.23 -5.22
CA ARG A 368 16.00 3.22 -6.40
C ARG A 368 16.71 1.90 -6.61
N LEU A 369 16.07 0.76 -6.35
CA LEU A 369 16.68 -0.57 -6.47
C LEU A 369 16.92 -0.91 -7.93
N GLY A 370 18.14 -1.33 -8.27
CA GLY A 370 18.58 -1.55 -9.66
C GLY A 370 18.46 -0.36 -10.64
N TRP A 371 17.87 0.77 -10.25
CA TRP A 371 17.68 1.94 -11.11
C TRP A 371 19.00 2.63 -11.48
N ASN A 372 19.29 2.78 -12.78
CA ASN A 372 20.50 3.41 -13.29
C ASN A 372 20.35 3.92 -14.74
N ILE A 373 21.20 4.87 -15.16
CA ILE A 373 21.13 5.52 -16.46
C ILE A 373 21.30 4.58 -17.67
N HIS A 374 22.08 3.50 -17.55
CA HIS A 374 22.30 2.57 -18.65
C HIS A 374 21.05 1.77 -18.95
N ASP A 375 20.36 1.28 -17.91
CA ASP A 375 19.10 0.58 -18.07
C ASP A 375 17.98 1.52 -18.54
N MET A 376 17.96 2.78 -18.07
CA MET A 376 17.06 3.80 -18.62
C MET A 376 17.25 3.95 -20.13
N LYS A 377 18.49 4.06 -20.62
CA LYS A 377 18.76 4.21 -22.07
C LYS A 377 18.39 2.97 -22.88
N ARG A 378 18.45 1.78 -22.28
CA ARG A 378 18.03 0.48 -22.87
C ARG A 378 16.52 0.21 -22.76
N SER A 379 15.77 1.06 -22.08
CA SER A 379 14.32 0.92 -21.89
C SER A 379 13.54 1.47 -23.09
N ASP A 380 12.27 1.08 -23.18
CA ASP A 380 11.31 1.62 -24.14
C ASP A 380 10.33 2.62 -23.50
N GLY A 381 10.22 2.61 -22.18
CA GLY A 381 9.50 3.59 -21.36
C GLY A 381 10.05 3.61 -19.93
N LEU A 382 9.71 4.65 -19.17
CA LEU A 382 10.08 4.80 -17.77
C LEU A 382 8.80 4.94 -16.94
N GLU A 383 8.76 4.33 -15.76
CA GLU A 383 7.61 4.39 -14.86
C GLU A 383 8.05 4.86 -13.47
N ILE A 384 7.43 5.92 -12.95
CA ILE A 384 7.59 6.35 -11.56
C ILE A 384 6.57 5.59 -10.72
N TYR A 385 7.03 4.76 -9.79
CA TYR A 385 6.17 4.01 -8.88
C TYR A 385 5.84 4.87 -7.65
N ILE A 386 4.59 5.28 -7.50
CA ILE A 386 4.11 5.88 -6.24
C ILE A 386 3.50 4.79 -5.36
N SER A 387 2.64 3.95 -5.92
CA SER A 387 2.00 2.86 -5.19
C SER A 387 1.40 1.80 -6.14
N GLN A 388 0.86 0.73 -5.56
CA GLN A 388 0.12 -0.33 -6.28
C GLN A 388 -1.13 -0.74 -5.49
N GLY A 389 -2.08 -1.39 -6.16
CA GLY A 389 -3.40 -1.72 -5.61
C GLY A 389 -3.38 -2.67 -4.42
N ALA A 390 -2.38 -3.57 -4.32
CA ALA A 390 -2.25 -4.50 -3.20
C ALA A 390 -1.72 -3.86 -1.91
N LYS A 391 -1.11 -2.68 -2.00
CA LYS A 391 -0.53 -2.01 -0.83
C LYS A 391 -0.40 -0.50 -1.06
N PRO A 392 -1.52 0.22 -1.31
CA PRO A 392 -1.47 1.66 -1.53
C PRO A 392 -0.95 2.36 -0.27
N GLY A 393 -0.09 3.37 -0.44
CA GLY A 393 0.58 4.05 0.67
C GLY A 393 1.83 3.33 1.23
N LEU A 394 2.17 2.13 0.74
CA LEU A 394 3.37 1.39 1.15
C LEU A 394 4.39 1.20 0.01
N GLY A 395 5.67 1.16 0.39
CA GLY A 395 6.78 0.81 -0.49
C GLY A 395 6.87 -0.68 -0.87
N GLY A 396 7.80 -0.99 -1.77
CA GLY A 396 8.27 -2.33 -2.12
C GLY A 396 8.55 -3.25 -0.94
N GLN A 397 8.14 -4.53 -1.04
CA GLN A 397 8.50 -5.55 -0.06
C GLN A 397 9.10 -6.79 -0.74
N LEU A 398 10.27 -7.22 -0.28
CA LEU A 398 10.87 -8.50 -0.65
C LEU A 398 11.45 -9.15 0.61
N MET A 399 10.90 -10.30 1.00
CA MET A 399 11.33 -11.01 2.19
C MET A 399 12.75 -11.56 2.02
N GLY A 400 13.52 -11.62 3.11
CA GLY A 400 14.93 -12.01 3.13
C GLY A 400 15.17 -13.41 2.59
N ALA A 401 14.18 -14.31 2.71
CA ALA A 401 14.21 -15.64 2.11
C ALA A 401 14.36 -15.62 0.57
N LYS A 402 14.01 -14.50 -0.07
CA LYS A 402 14.06 -14.30 -1.52
C LYS A 402 15.12 -13.27 -1.94
N LEU A 403 15.82 -12.66 -0.98
CA LEU A 403 16.90 -11.71 -1.26
C LEU A 403 18.25 -12.45 -1.31
N THR A 404 18.48 -13.17 -2.42
CA THR A 404 19.75 -13.85 -2.68
C THR A 404 20.87 -12.84 -2.90
N ARG A 405 22.12 -13.31 -2.85
CA ARG A 405 23.31 -12.46 -3.11
C ARG A 405 23.23 -11.78 -4.48
N ASP A 406 22.88 -12.51 -5.53
CA ASP A 406 22.79 -11.95 -6.88
C ASP A 406 21.73 -10.84 -7.00
N ILE A 407 20.57 -11.03 -6.35
CA ILE A 407 19.51 -10.01 -6.31
C ILE A 407 19.98 -8.80 -5.50
N ALA A 408 20.65 -9.04 -4.37
CA ALA A 408 21.18 -8.00 -3.51
C ALA A 408 22.25 -7.16 -4.23
N ASP A 409 23.17 -7.81 -4.96
CA ASP A 409 24.22 -7.17 -5.75
C ASP A 409 23.63 -6.31 -6.89
N MET A 410 22.64 -6.85 -7.62
CA MET A 410 21.91 -6.09 -8.65
C MET A 410 21.19 -4.87 -8.08
N ARG A 411 20.60 -5.01 -6.88
CA ARG A 411 19.89 -3.92 -6.21
C ARG A 411 20.82 -2.92 -5.54
N GLY A 412 22.05 -3.32 -5.21
CA GLY A 412 23.05 -2.53 -4.49
C GLY A 412 22.80 -2.49 -2.97
N ILE A 413 22.30 -3.58 -2.39
CA ILE A 413 21.88 -3.64 -0.98
C ILE A 413 22.47 -4.88 -0.27
N PRO A 414 22.47 -4.94 1.08
CA PRO A 414 22.88 -6.13 1.82
C PRO A 414 21.98 -7.34 1.52
N ALA A 415 22.57 -8.53 1.44
CA ALA A 415 21.84 -9.77 1.19
C ALA A 415 21.10 -10.29 2.43
N GLY A 416 20.01 -11.03 2.21
CA GLY A 416 19.31 -11.79 3.25
C GLY A 416 18.44 -10.99 4.23
N MET A 417 18.33 -9.67 4.10
CA MET A 417 17.42 -8.82 4.89
C MET A 417 15.99 -8.77 4.31
N ASP A 418 14.99 -8.53 5.16
CA ASP A 418 13.64 -8.19 4.73
C ASP A 418 13.65 -6.76 4.17
N LEU A 419 13.67 -6.66 2.84
CA LEU A 419 13.69 -5.38 2.15
C LEU A 419 12.29 -4.76 2.22
N ARG A 420 12.20 -3.67 2.97
CA ARG A 420 11.05 -2.74 3.02
C ARG A 420 11.51 -1.42 2.41
N SER A 421 11.16 -1.15 1.16
CA SER A 421 11.50 0.13 0.53
C SER A 421 10.80 1.30 1.26
N PRO A 422 11.36 2.51 1.23
CA PRO A 422 10.66 3.69 1.73
C PRO A 422 9.30 3.82 1.04
N SER A 423 8.27 4.29 1.73
CA SER A 423 6.96 4.44 1.08
C SER A 423 6.82 5.75 0.30
N ARG A 424 7.70 6.72 0.58
CA ARG A 424 7.83 7.98 -0.14
C ARG A 424 9.14 8.03 -0.93
N HIS A 425 9.09 8.58 -2.14
CA HIS A 425 10.28 8.95 -2.89
C HIS A 425 11.06 10.04 -2.12
N PRO A 426 12.40 9.92 -1.95
CA PRO A 426 13.20 10.91 -1.21
C PRO A 426 12.98 12.36 -1.66
N ASP A 427 12.72 12.51 -2.96
CA ASP A 427 12.66 13.70 -3.78
C ASP A 427 11.26 14.00 -4.36
N ILE A 428 10.20 13.32 -3.89
CA ILE A 428 8.81 13.62 -4.26
C ILE A 428 7.97 13.72 -2.99
N LEU A 429 7.75 14.94 -2.48
CA LEU A 429 6.89 15.19 -1.32
C LEU A 429 5.44 15.53 -1.71
N GLY A 430 5.24 15.91 -2.98
CA GLY A 430 3.95 16.23 -3.59
C GLY A 430 4.09 16.51 -5.09
N GLY A 431 3.05 17.08 -5.71
CA GLY A 431 3.04 17.36 -7.16
C GLY A 431 4.15 18.29 -7.65
N ASP A 432 4.49 19.34 -6.90
CA ASP A 432 5.52 20.30 -7.34
C ASP A 432 6.94 19.69 -7.36
N ASP A 433 7.16 18.60 -6.64
CA ASP A 433 8.40 17.83 -6.72
C ASP A 433 8.34 16.75 -7.82
N LEU A 434 7.14 16.18 -8.08
CA LEU A 434 6.93 15.18 -9.12
C LEU A 434 7.32 15.75 -10.50
N ILE A 435 6.89 16.98 -10.82
CA ILE A 435 7.28 17.64 -12.07
C ILE A 435 8.81 17.77 -12.19
N MET A 436 9.52 17.94 -11.08
CA MET A 436 10.98 18.04 -11.09
C MET A 436 11.62 16.70 -11.44
N LYS A 437 11.13 15.61 -10.85
CA LYS A 437 11.62 14.25 -11.14
C LYS A 437 11.30 13.81 -12.57
N VAL A 438 10.10 14.11 -13.06
CA VAL A 438 9.69 13.80 -14.45
C VAL A 438 10.61 14.52 -15.45
N ARG A 439 10.95 15.79 -15.17
CA ARG A 439 11.89 16.56 -16.01
C ARG A 439 13.30 15.96 -15.96
N GLU A 440 13.79 15.56 -14.79
CA GLU A 440 15.09 14.90 -14.68
C GLU A 440 15.15 13.63 -15.56
N PHE A 441 14.11 12.79 -15.52
CA PHE A 441 14.04 11.58 -16.35
C PHE A 441 14.04 11.91 -17.84
N LYS A 442 13.26 12.91 -18.25
CA LYS A 442 13.24 13.37 -19.65
C LYS A 442 14.60 13.91 -20.07
N GLU A 443 15.26 14.72 -19.26
CA GLU A 443 16.62 15.24 -19.54
C GLU A 443 17.65 14.10 -19.66
N ALA A 444 17.57 13.09 -18.79
CA ALA A 444 18.50 11.97 -18.77
C ALA A 444 18.48 11.18 -20.09
N VAL A 445 17.29 10.98 -20.67
CA VAL A 445 17.09 10.20 -21.92
C VAL A 445 16.85 11.07 -23.16
N GLY A 446 17.03 12.38 -23.06
CA GLY A 446 16.86 13.32 -24.18
C GLY A 446 15.41 13.47 -24.66
N GLY A 447 14.43 13.19 -23.79
CA GLY A 447 13.00 13.24 -24.10
C GLY A 447 12.51 12.12 -25.02
N ARG A 448 13.35 11.12 -25.32
CA ARG A 448 13.02 10.03 -26.27
C ARG A 448 11.99 9.05 -25.72
N LEU A 449 11.98 8.82 -24.41
CA LEU A 449 11.15 7.78 -23.78
C LEU A 449 9.94 8.39 -23.08
N PRO A 450 8.77 7.73 -23.14
CA PRO A 450 7.61 8.13 -22.38
C PRO A 450 7.85 7.90 -20.88
N VAL A 451 7.30 8.78 -20.05
CA VAL A 451 7.33 8.67 -18.60
C VAL A 451 5.91 8.45 -18.08
N SER A 452 5.65 7.30 -17.47
CA SER A 452 4.40 6.96 -16.81
C SER A 452 4.47 7.10 -15.29
N LEU A 453 3.29 7.14 -14.67
CA LEU A 453 3.11 7.14 -13.23
C LEU A 453 2.24 5.96 -12.82
N LYS A 454 2.72 5.16 -11.86
CA LYS A 454 1.93 4.08 -11.27
C LYS A 454 1.28 4.49 -9.95
N LEU A 455 -0.02 4.26 -9.85
CA LEU A 455 -0.83 4.59 -8.67
C LEU A 455 -1.74 3.43 -8.29
N GLY A 456 -1.79 3.11 -6.99
CA GLY A 456 -2.90 2.36 -6.39
C GLY A 456 -4.15 3.24 -6.27
N GLY A 457 -5.33 2.69 -6.54
CA GLY A 457 -6.59 3.40 -6.47
C GLY A 457 -6.85 3.94 -5.06
N GLY A 458 -7.03 5.25 -4.93
CA GLY A 458 -7.21 5.95 -3.65
C GLY A 458 -7.87 7.31 -3.88
N ARG A 459 -7.11 8.41 -3.72
CA ARG A 459 -7.57 9.77 -4.07
C ARG A 459 -7.46 10.04 -5.59
N THR A 460 -7.80 9.04 -6.39
CA THR A 460 -7.49 8.95 -7.82
C THR A 460 -8.01 10.14 -8.63
N ARG A 461 -9.21 10.64 -8.37
CA ARG A 461 -9.79 11.83 -9.04
C ARG A 461 -8.84 13.03 -9.04
N ASP A 462 -8.08 13.21 -7.96
CA ASP A 462 -7.20 14.35 -7.76
C ASP A 462 -5.75 14.03 -8.13
N ASP A 463 -5.29 12.80 -7.86
CA ASP A 463 -3.94 12.36 -8.23
C ASP A 463 -3.73 12.37 -9.77
N VAL A 464 -4.75 12.06 -10.57
CA VAL A 464 -4.64 12.11 -12.05
C VAL A 464 -4.54 13.54 -12.61
N LYS A 465 -5.11 14.54 -11.91
CA LYS A 465 -4.98 15.95 -12.28
C LYS A 465 -3.54 16.41 -12.11
N ILE A 466 -2.90 15.98 -11.02
CA ILE A 466 -1.48 16.23 -10.75
C ILE A 466 -0.63 15.55 -11.84
N ALA A 467 -0.89 14.26 -12.13
CA ALA A 467 -0.19 13.54 -13.20
C ALA A 467 -0.32 14.25 -14.56
N PHE A 468 -1.50 14.76 -14.89
CA PHE A 468 -1.72 15.53 -16.11
C PHE A 468 -0.91 16.83 -16.12
N LYS A 469 -0.97 17.61 -15.03
CA LYS A 469 -0.23 18.88 -14.84
C LYS A 469 1.27 18.68 -14.98
N ASP A 470 1.81 17.62 -14.38
CA ASP A 470 3.26 17.42 -14.22
C ASP A 470 3.94 16.78 -15.45
N GLY A 471 3.18 16.63 -16.54
CA GLY A 471 3.72 16.26 -17.85
C GLY A 471 4.00 14.76 -18.01
N LEU A 472 3.28 13.90 -17.28
CA LEU A 472 3.30 12.46 -17.50
C LEU A 472 2.64 12.14 -18.85
N ASP A 473 3.17 11.10 -19.51
CA ASP A 473 2.73 10.72 -20.85
C ASP A 473 1.55 9.72 -20.81
N PHE A 474 1.44 8.92 -19.75
CA PHE A 474 0.28 8.07 -19.41
C PHE A 474 0.33 7.67 -17.93
N ILE A 475 -0.74 7.06 -17.42
CA ILE A 475 -0.77 6.50 -16.05
C ILE A 475 -1.07 5.00 -16.07
N GLU A 476 -0.51 4.29 -15.09
CA GLU A 476 -0.80 2.89 -14.80
C GLU A 476 -1.56 2.85 -13.48
N LEU A 477 -2.88 2.61 -13.55
CA LEU A 477 -3.79 2.70 -12.41
C LEU A 477 -4.20 1.30 -11.94
N ASP A 478 -3.91 0.96 -10.69
CA ASP A 478 -4.15 -0.36 -10.12
C ASP A 478 -5.22 -0.30 -9.03
N GLY A 479 -6.35 -0.97 -9.24
CA GLY A 479 -7.39 -1.09 -8.21
C GLY A 479 -7.01 -2.05 -7.09
N LEU A 480 -7.81 -2.10 -6.02
CA LEU A 480 -7.60 -2.98 -4.85
C LEU A 480 -7.42 -4.47 -5.20
N GLN A 481 -7.92 -4.90 -6.36
CA GLN A 481 -7.70 -6.24 -6.93
C GLN A 481 -6.25 -6.53 -7.40
N GLY A 482 -5.37 -5.53 -7.42
CA GLY A 482 -3.97 -5.63 -7.79
C GLY A 482 -3.22 -6.70 -6.99
N GLY A 483 -2.30 -7.42 -7.63
CA GLY A 483 -1.52 -8.50 -6.98
C GLY A 483 -0.21 -8.01 -6.38
N THR A 484 0.37 -8.78 -5.45
CA THR A 484 1.73 -8.55 -4.92
C THR A 484 2.47 -9.86 -4.65
N GLY A 485 3.81 -9.79 -4.57
CA GLY A 485 4.64 -10.86 -4.05
C GLY A 485 4.66 -10.91 -2.51
N ALA A 486 4.50 -9.75 -1.85
CA ALA A 486 4.45 -9.60 -0.40
C ALA A 486 3.78 -8.26 -0.02
N ALA A 487 2.82 -8.29 0.90
CA ALA A 487 2.26 -7.12 1.58
C ALA A 487 1.56 -7.54 2.88
N GLY A 488 1.31 -6.57 3.77
CA GLY A 488 0.47 -6.74 4.94
C GLY A 488 -0.99 -6.97 4.57
N ASP A 489 -1.67 -7.87 5.29
CA ASP A 489 -3.10 -8.17 5.12
C ASP A 489 -3.99 -6.96 5.39
N GLU A 490 -3.63 -6.17 6.41
CA GLU A 490 -4.32 -4.96 6.83
C GLU A 490 -4.40 -3.92 5.72
N VAL A 491 -3.37 -3.82 4.87
CA VAL A 491 -3.35 -2.90 3.74
C VAL A 491 -3.96 -3.56 2.50
N SER A 492 -3.60 -4.81 2.21
CA SER A 492 -4.06 -5.52 1.01
C SER A 492 -5.57 -5.72 0.92
N GLU A 493 -6.27 -5.69 2.05
CA GLU A 493 -7.72 -5.91 2.13
C GLU A 493 -8.53 -4.62 2.37
N TYR A 494 -7.90 -3.58 2.91
CA TYR A 494 -8.62 -2.40 3.44
C TYR A 494 -8.06 -1.06 3.00
N VAL A 495 -6.97 -0.97 2.25
CA VAL A 495 -6.44 0.31 1.75
C VAL A 495 -6.50 0.31 0.24
N GLY A 496 -7.22 1.29 -0.32
CA GLY A 496 -7.48 1.47 -1.73
C GLY A 496 -8.91 1.15 -2.15
N ILE A 497 -9.27 1.50 -3.38
CA ILE A 497 -10.64 1.35 -3.92
C ILE A 497 -10.72 0.32 -5.06
N PRO A 498 -11.90 -0.27 -5.32
CA PRO A 498 -12.08 -1.26 -6.39
C PRO A 498 -11.65 -0.73 -7.77
N THR A 499 -11.10 -1.59 -8.63
CA THR A 499 -10.61 -1.24 -9.99
C THR A 499 -11.60 -0.44 -10.82
N MET A 500 -12.87 -0.86 -10.81
CA MET A 500 -13.93 -0.16 -11.56
C MET A 500 -14.18 1.25 -11.01
N ALA A 501 -14.20 1.41 -9.69
CA ALA A 501 -14.34 2.73 -9.05
C ALA A 501 -13.12 3.62 -9.30
N ALA A 502 -11.91 3.06 -9.22
CA ALA A 502 -10.67 3.79 -9.51
C ALA A 502 -10.66 4.35 -10.93
N LEU A 503 -11.05 3.55 -11.94
CA LEU A 503 -11.17 4.02 -13.32
C LEU A 503 -12.17 5.18 -13.42
N MET A 504 -13.34 5.05 -12.79
CA MET A 504 -14.37 6.08 -12.88
C MET A 504 -13.95 7.39 -12.22
N GLU A 505 -13.28 7.33 -11.06
CA GLU A 505 -12.73 8.52 -10.41
C GLU A 505 -11.63 9.17 -11.25
N ALA A 506 -10.78 8.38 -11.93
CA ALA A 506 -9.76 8.91 -12.85
C ALA A 506 -10.37 9.63 -14.06
N VAL A 507 -11.37 9.00 -14.69
CA VAL A 507 -12.08 9.59 -15.85
C VAL A 507 -12.73 10.90 -15.44
N ASP A 508 -13.49 10.93 -14.34
CA ASP A 508 -14.13 12.15 -13.84
C ASP A 508 -13.10 13.25 -13.53
N GLY A 509 -12.00 12.90 -12.87
CA GLY A 509 -10.96 13.86 -12.50
C GLY A 509 -10.29 14.52 -13.71
N LEU A 510 -10.11 13.77 -14.80
CA LEU A 510 -9.60 14.32 -16.06
C LEU A 510 -10.66 15.13 -16.80
N GLU A 511 -11.92 14.71 -16.80
CA GLU A 511 -13.03 15.48 -17.38
C GLU A 511 -13.19 16.86 -16.71
N GLU A 512 -13.03 16.94 -15.39
CA GLU A 512 -13.10 18.19 -14.62
C GLU A 512 -12.10 19.28 -15.03
N ILE A 513 -10.99 18.89 -15.68
CA ILE A 513 -9.95 19.80 -16.14
C ILE A 513 -9.83 19.82 -17.68
N ASP A 514 -10.89 19.41 -18.38
CA ASP A 514 -10.94 19.29 -19.84
C ASP A 514 -9.81 18.41 -20.41
N ALA A 515 -9.34 17.43 -19.64
CA ALA A 515 -8.28 16.49 -19.99
C ALA A 515 -8.80 15.07 -20.32
N GLY A 516 -10.11 14.88 -20.37
CA GLY A 516 -10.74 13.62 -20.77
C GLY A 516 -10.17 13.10 -22.09
N GLY A 517 -9.73 11.84 -22.11
CA GLY A 517 -9.09 11.20 -23.26
C GLY A 517 -7.69 11.71 -23.64
N LYS A 518 -7.15 12.73 -22.97
CA LYS A 518 -5.82 13.32 -23.27
C LYS A 518 -4.67 12.68 -22.48
N LEU A 519 -4.97 12.03 -21.36
CA LEU A 519 -4.01 11.23 -20.58
C LEU A 519 -4.43 9.77 -20.65
N PRO A 520 -3.72 8.91 -21.39
CA PRO A 520 -4.04 7.49 -21.46
C PRO A 520 -3.97 6.83 -20.09
N ILE A 521 -4.97 6.02 -19.77
CA ILE A 521 -5.04 5.22 -18.54
C ILE A 521 -4.84 3.75 -18.91
N VAL A 522 -3.76 3.15 -18.40
CA VAL A 522 -3.56 1.70 -18.42
C VAL A 522 -4.14 1.14 -17.13
N LEU A 523 -5.28 0.47 -17.21
CA LEU A 523 -5.98 -0.04 -16.04
C LEU A 523 -5.49 -1.43 -15.65
N MET A 524 -5.23 -1.61 -14.35
CA MET A 524 -4.77 -2.86 -13.74
C MET A 524 -5.63 -3.23 -12.54
N GLY A 525 -5.45 -4.45 -12.04
CA GLY A 525 -6.14 -4.95 -10.86
C GLY A 525 -7.34 -5.82 -11.23
N GLY A 526 -7.15 -7.13 -11.23
CA GLY A 526 -8.26 -8.09 -11.40
C GLY A 526 -8.70 -8.38 -12.84
N ILE A 527 -8.08 -7.79 -13.87
CA ILE A 527 -8.38 -8.11 -15.28
C ILE A 527 -7.94 -9.54 -15.61
N GLN A 528 -8.85 -10.37 -16.14
CA GLN A 528 -8.61 -11.80 -16.35
C GLN A 528 -8.65 -12.25 -17.81
N ASN A 529 -9.31 -11.50 -18.70
CA ASN A 529 -9.62 -11.96 -20.06
C ASN A 529 -10.01 -10.78 -20.98
N GLY A 530 -10.25 -11.06 -22.26
CA GLY A 530 -10.58 -10.03 -23.25
C GLY A 530 -11.96 -9.40 -23.07
N VAL A 531 -12.90 -10.08 -22.40
CA VAL A 531 -14.22 -9.52 -22.04
C VAL A 531 -14.06 -8.40 -21.00
N ASP A 532 -13.28 -8.64 -19.94
CA ASP A 532 -12.97 -7.63 -18.92
C ASP A 532 -12.28 -6.43 -19.56
N ALA A 533 -11.32 -6.67 -20.46
CA ALA A 533 -10.58 -5.62 -21.15
C ALA A 533 -11.46 -4.76 -22.07
N ALA A 534 -12.35 -5.39 -22.85
CA ALA A 534 -13.30 -4.66 -23.69
C ALA A 534 -14.23 -3.76 -22.86
N LYS A 535 -14.69 -4.26 -21.70
CA LYS A 535 -15.50 -3.46 -20.76
C LYS A 535 -14.70 -2.33 -20.11
N ALA A 536 -13.45 -2.56 -19.73
CA ALA A 536 -12.58 -1.53 -19.18
C ALA A 536 -12.33 -0.40 -20.19
N ILE A 537 -12.09 -0.75 -21.46
CA ILE A 537 -11.89 0.24 -22.54
C ILE A 537 -13.18 1.02 -22.80
N ALA A 538 -14.32 0.34 -22.88
CA ALA A 538 -15.62 0.98 -23.01
C ALA A 538 -15.92 1.98 -21.86
N LEU A 539 -15.40 1.74 -20.65
CA LEU A 539 -15.52 2.66 -19.52
C LEU A 539 -14.53 3.83 -19.55
N GLY A 540 -13.49 3.80 -20.40
CA GLY A 540 -12.54 4.91 -20.57
C GLY A 540 -11.05 4.54 -20.44
N ALA A 541 -10.70 3.26 -20.23
CA ALA A 541 -9.29 2.84 -20.24
C ALA A 541 -8.71 2.87 -21.68
N ALA A 542 -7.44 3.26 -21.82
CA ALA A 542 -6.75 3.23 -23.11
C ALA A 542 -6.14 1.83 -23.39
N ALA A 543 -5.70 1.14 -22.34
CA ALA A 543 -5.21 -0.22 -22.37
C ALA A 543 -5.39 -0.88 -20.99
N VAL A 544 -5.08 -2.18 -20.88
CA VAL A 544 -5.09 -2.90 -19.60
C VAL A 544 -3.76 -3.57 -19.29
N GLY A 545 -3.47 -3.74 -17.99
CA GLY A 545 -2.31 -4.48 -17.50
C GLY A 545 -2.66 -5.86 -16.98
N LEU A 546 -1.89 -6.88 -17.38
CA LEU A 546 -2.11 -8.28 -17.00
C LEU A 546 -0.97 -8.80 -16.11
N GLY A 547 -1.28 -9.01 -14.82
CA GLY A 547 -0.34 -9.59 -13.84
C GLY A 547 -0.70 -11.03 -13.48
N THR A 548 -1.60 -11.20 -12.51
CA THR A 548 -2.03 -12.53 -12.02
C THR A 548 -2.55 -13.45 -13.13
N GLY A 549 -3.28 -12.91 -14.12
CA GLY A 549 -3.74 -13.69 -15.28
C GLY A 549 -2.60 -14.35 -16.05
N MET A 550 -1.49 -13.62 -16.28
CA MET A 550 -0.28 -14.15 -16.91
C MET A 550 0.35 -15.26 -16.08
N LEU A 551 0.45 -15.06 -14.76
CA LEU A 551 1.00 -16.08 -13.86
C LEU A 551 0.14 -17.35 -13.84
N VAL A 552 -1.19 -17.21 -13.86
CA VAL A 552 -2.13 -18.35 -13.93
C VAL A 552 -2.01 -19.08 -15.26
N ALA A 553 -1.94 -18.37 -16.38
CA ALA A 553 -1.70 -18.96 -17.71
C ALA A 553 -0.37 -19.75 -17.75
N GLY A 554 0.67 -19.22 -17.09
CA GLY A 554 1.94 -19.90 -16.94
C GLY A 554 1.91 -21.14 -16.03
N GLY A 555 0.89 -21.31 -15.18
CA GLY A 555 0.75 -22.45 -14.25
C GLY A 555 0.58 -22.13 -12.76
N CYS A 556 0.39 -20.87 -12.36
CA CYS A 556 0.16 -20.53 -10.96
C CYS A 556 -1.06 -21.27 -10.38
N THR A 557 -0.91 -21.78 -9.15
CA THR A 557 -1.93 -22.57 -8.44
C THR A 557 -2.71 -21.76 -7.41
N GLY A 558 -2.53 -20.42 -7.36
CA GLY A 558 -3.21 -19.56 -6.39
C GLY A 558 -2.94 -19.94 -4.94
N CYS A 559 -1.73 -20.41 -4.62
CA CYS A 559 -1.36 -20.85 -3.26
C CYS A 559 -1.15 -19.70 -2.26
N MET A 560 -1.02 -18.45 -2.76
CA MET A 560 -0.87 -17.20 -2.00
C MET A 560 0.37 -17.11 -1.09
N ASP A 561 1.25 -18.10 -1.15
CA ASP A 561 2.47 -18.25 -0.37
C ASP A 561 3.70 -17.61 -1.05
N CYS A 562 3.47 -16.54 -1.83
CA CYS A 562 4.51 -15.94 -2.68
C CYS A 562 5.61 -15.27 -1.83
N SER A 563 5.27 -14.80 -0.64
CA SER A 563 6.15 -14.05 0.26
C SER A 563 7.21 -14.95 0.92
N SER A 564 6.88 -16.22 1.19
CA SER A 564 7.79 -17.16 1.89
C SER A 564 8.94 -17.67 1.03
N GLY A 565 8.83 -17.57 -0.30
CA GLY A 565 9.79 -18.15 -1.24
C GLY A 565 9.61 -19.66 -1.45
N ASN A 566 8.54 -20.27 -0.95
CA ASN A 566 8.28 -21.72 -1.09
C ASN A 566 7.24 -22.03 -2.18
N CYS A 567 7.31 -21.34 -3.31
CA CYS A 567 6.35 -21.49 -4.39
C CYS A 567 6.38 -22.94 -4.93
N PRO A 568 5.27 -23.70 -4.84
CA PRO A 568 5.27 -25.13 -5.19
C PRO A 568 5.53 -25.39 -6.67
N VAL A 569 5.35 -24.39 -7.53
CA VAL A 569 5.54 -24.47 -8.98
C VAL A 569 6.77 -23.70 -9.48
N GLY A 570 7.62 -23.17 -8.58
CA GLY A 570 8.88 -22.54 -9.01
C GLY A 570 8.78 -21.10 -9.54
N MET A 571 7.61 -20.45 -9.43
CA MET A 571 7.38 -19.14 -10.02
C MET A 571 7.82 -17.97 -9.14
N ALA A 572 7.45 -18.01 -7.85
CA ALA A 572 7.67 -16.93 -6.89
C ALA A 572 8.69 -17.32 -5.82
N THR A 573 9.82 -17.86 -6.25
CA THR A 573 10.90 -18.40 -5.42
C THR A 573 12.26 -18.13 -6.06
N GLN A 574 13.31 -18.16 -5.24
CA GLN A 574 14.71 -18.09 -5.70
C GLN A 574 15.46 -19.42 -5.46
N ASP A 575 14.76 -20.46 -5.00
CA ASP A 575 15.32 -21.80 -4.81
C ASP A 575 15.51 -22.49 -6.17
N GLU A 576 16.76 -22.76 -6.55
CA GLU A 576 17.11 -23.41 -7.81
C GLU A 576 16.41 -24.76 -8.04
N THR A 577 16.17 -25.54 -6.98
CA THR A 577 15.51 -26.84 -7.09
C THR A 577 14.03 -26.69 -7.46
N GLN A 578 13.42 -25.59 -7.02
CA GLN A 578 12.03 -25.26 -7.33
C GLN A 578 11.92 -24.61 -8.71
N THR A 579 12.84 -23.71 -9.08
CA THR A 579 12.80 -23.02 -10.38
C THR A 579 13.04 -23.96 -11.56
N ARG A 580 13.84 -25.02 -11.39
CA ARG A 580 14.05 -26.10 -12.40
C ARG A 580 12.77 -26.85 -12.81
N ARG A 581 11.66 -26.66 -12.07
CA ARG A 581 10.34 -27.21 -12.44
C ARG A 581 9.70 -26.46 -13.62
N LEU A 582 10.22 -25.30 -13.99
CA LEU A 582 9.73 -24.46 -15.07
C LEU A 582 10.68 -24.47 -16.26
N ASP A 583 10.09 -24.44 -17.45
CA ASP A 583 10.79 -24.17 -18.70
C ASP A 583 10.30 -22.82 -19.24
N ALA A 584 11.21 -21.84 -19.39
CA ALA A 584 10.85 -20.47 -19.75
C ALA A 584 10.07 -20.41 -21.07
N ARG A 585 10.49 -21.19 -22.07
CA ARG A 585 9.88 -21.20 -23.40
C ARG A 585 8.48 -21.79 -23.36
N GLN A 586 8.28 -22.92 -22.68
CA GLN A 586 6.96 -23.54 -22.55
C GLN A 586 6.00 -22.63 -21.79
N VAL A 587 6.46 -21.97 -20.72
CA VAL A 587 5.65 -21.01 -19.97
C VAL A 587 5.29 -19.80 -20.85
N ALA A 588 6.25 -19.27 -21.61
CA ALA A 588 6.02 -18.17 -22.54
C ALA A 588 5.01 -18.51 -23.63
N LEU A 589 5.06 -19.73 -24.19
CA LEU A 589 4.11 -20.18 -25.21
C LEU A 589 2.66 -20.28 -24.66
N LYS A 590 2.49 -20.77 -23.43
CA LYS A 590 1.18 -20.79 -22.75
C LYS A 590 0.63 -19.39 -22.52
N MET A 591 1.50 -18.49 -22.05
CA MET A 591 1.17 -17.07 -21.87
C MET A 591 0.78 -16.41 -23.19
N HIS A 592 1.53 -16.68 -24.26
CA HIS A 592 1.23 -16.17 -25.60
C HIS A 592 -0.12 -16.72 -26.11
N ALA A 593 -0.41 -18.02 -25.97
CA ALA A 593 -1.69 -18.60 -26.35
C ALA A 593 -2.87 -17.97 -25.58
N TYR A 594 -2.69 -17.72 -24.28
CA TYR A 594 -3.65 -16.98 -23.47
C TYR A 594 -3.88 -15.56 -24.02
N LEU A 595 -2.82 -14.84 -24.38
CA LEU A 595 -2.88 -13.50 -24.97
C LEU A 595 -3.50 -13.49 -26.37
N GLU A 596 -3.33 -14.54 -27.18
CA GLU A 596 -3.99 -14.65 -28.48
C GLU A 596 -5.49 -14.98 -28.34
N SER A 597 -5.88 -15.78 -27.34
CA SER A 597 -7.29 -15.97 -26.99
C SER A 597 -7.91 -14.66 -26.50
N PHE A 598 -7.19 -13.92 -25.66
CA PHE A 598 -7.57 -12.58 -25.19
C PHE A 598 -7.76 -11.62 -26.38
N ARG A 599 -6.81 -11.55 -27.31
CA ARG A 599 -6.87 -10.73 -28.53
C ARG A 599 -8.09 -11.06 -29.36
N TRP A 600 -8.34 -12.35 -29.59
CA TRP A 600 -9.49 -12.81 -30.36
C TRP A 600 -10.82 -12.42 -29.70
N GLN A 601 -10.95 -12.57 -28.38
CA GLN A 601 -12.15 -12.17 -27.65
C GLN A 601 -12.44 -10.68 -27.84
N MET A 602 -11.42 -9.82 -27.74
CA MET A 602 -11.58 -8.38 -27.96
C MET A 602 -12.05 -8.07 -29.38
N ALA A 603 -11.40 -8.64 -30.40
CA ALA A 603 -11.81 -8.45 -31.80
C ALA A 603 -13.25 -8.92 -32.05
N ALA A 604 -13.63 -10.09 -31.51
CA ALA A 604 -14.96 -10.65 -31.65
C ALA A 604 -16.03 -9.76 -31.01
N ILE A 605 -15.78 -9.25 -29.80
CA ILE A 605 -16.70 -8.35 -29.08
C ILE A 605 -16.85 -7.02 -29.82
N THR A 606 -15.74 -6.38 -30.19
CA THR A 606 -15.75 -5.10 -30.92
C THR A 606 -16.55 -5.21 -32.21
N ARG A 607 -16.32 -6.29 -32.98
CA ARG A 607 -17.08 -6.55 -34.21
C ARG A 607 -18.56 -6.82 -33.93
N ALA A 608 -18.88 -7.64 -32.92
CA ALA A 608 -20.26 -7.98 -32.59
C ALA A 608 -21.09 -6.75 -32.17
N LEU A 609 -20.44 -5.76 -31.56
CA LEU A 609 -21.02 -4.46 -31.23
C LEU A 609 -21.18 -3.53 -32.44
N GLY A 610 -20.56 -3.86 -33.58
CA GLY A 610 -20.66 -3.10 -34.83
C GLY A 610 -19.50 -2.15 -35.08
N HIS A 611 -18.41 -2.29 -34.33
CA HIS A 611 -17.23 -1.42 -34.41
C HIS A 611 -16.10 -2.10 -35.20
N SER A 612 -15.30 -1.29 -35.90
CA SER A 612 -14.11 -1.75 -36.64
C SER A 612 -12.80 -1.45 -35.91
N ASP A 613 -12.85 -0.64 -34.86
CA ASP A 613 -11.71 -0.22 -34.05
C ASP A 613 -12.08 -0.34 -32.57
N VAL A 614 -11.20 -0.93 -31.76
CA VAL A 614 -11.47 -1.13 -30.32
C VAL A 614 -11.69 0.18 -29.58
N ARG A 615 -11.12 1.28 -30.06
CA ARG A 615 -11.26 2.62 -29.45
C ARG A 615 -12.66 3.22 -29.65
N GLN A 616 -13.51 2.59 -30.46
CA GLN A 616 -14.91 2.97 -30.64
C GLN A 616 -15.83 2.36 -29.55
N LEU A 617 -15.34 1.38 -28.79
CA LEU A 617 -16.06 0.87 -27.63
C LEU A 617 -16.32 2.01 -26.65
N SER A 618 -17.56 2.12 -26.18
CA SER A 618 -17.97 3.23 -25.32
C SER A 618 -18.92 2.76 -24.22
N ARG A 619 -19.21 3.68 -23.30
CA ARG A 619 -20.14 3.45 -22.19
C ARG A 619 -21.54 3.08 -22.68
N ASP A 620 -21.93 3.50 -23.89
CA ASP A 620 -23.24 3.17 -24.48
C ASP A 620 -23.36 1.69 -24.82
N ASP A 621 -22.24 1.00 -25.04
CA ASP A 621 -22.19 -0.45 -25.27
C ASP A 621 -22.46 -1.25 -24.00
N LEU A 622 -22.51 -0.63 -22.81
CA LEU A 622 -22.58 -1.31 -21.53
C LEU A 622 -23.86 -1.02 -20.74
N VAL A 623 -24.22 -1.99 -19.89
CA VAL A 623 -25.21 -1.88 -18.82
C VAL A 623 -24.69 -2.56 -17.55
N ALA A 624 -25.16 -2.12 -16.39
CA ALA A 624 -24.82 -2.71 -15.10
C ALA A 624 -25.82 -3.79 -14.67
N LEU A 625 -25.32 -4.88 -14.10
CA LEU A 625 -26.10 -6.03 -13.67
C LEU A 625 -26.39 -6.04 -12.17
N THR A 626 -25.56 -5.37 -11.36
CA THR A 626 -25.77 -5.20 -9.91
C THR A 626 -26.05 -3.72 -9.57
N PRO A 627 -26.78 -3.45 -8.47
CA PRO A 627 -26.95 -2.09 -7.95
C PRO A 627 -25.61 -1.39 -7.67
N GLU A 628 -24.64 -2.09 -7.07
CA GLU A 628 -23.32 -1.54 -6.76
C GLU A 628 -22.56 -1.13 -8.02
N ALA A 629 -22.59 -1.97 -9.05
CA ALA A 629 -21.93 -1.66 -10.32
C ALA A 629 -22.60 -0.47 -11.00
N ALA A 630 -23.94 -0.40 -10.97
CA ALA A 630 -24.68 0.73 -11.53
C ALA A 630 -24.33 2.04 -10.81
N ALA A 631 -24.33 2.03 -9.48
CA ALA A 631 -23.99 3.20 -8.67
C ALA A 631 -22.54 3.67 -8.91
N MET A 632 -21.58 2.75 -8.94
CA MET A 632 -20.16 3.08 -9.11
C MET A 632 -19.82 3.53 -10.54
N THR A 633 -20.38 2.88 -11.56
CA THR A 633 -20.07 3.18 -12.97
C THR A 633 -20.96 4.24 -13.57
N ARG A 634 -22.12 4.50 -12.96
CA ARG A 634 -23.20 5.36 -13.49
C ARG A 634 -23.77 4.82 -14.82
N LEU A 635 -23.66 3.51 -15.05
CA LEU A 635 -24.34 2.83 -16.15
C LEU A 635 -25.80 2.52 -15.77
N PRO A 636 -26.71 2.39 -16.74
CA PRO A 636 -28.08 1.93 -16.49
C PRO A 636 -28.11 0.57 -15.78
N TYR A 637 -28.93 0.44 -14.75
CA TYR A 637 -29.15 -0.83 -14.04
C TYR A 637 -30.17 -1.69 -14.80
N CYS A 638 -29.70 -2.81 -15.36
CA CYS A 638 -30.48 -3.72 -16.20
C CYS A 638 -30.35 -5.18 -15.71
N PRO A 639 -30.93 -5.54 -14.56
CA PRO A 639 -30.81 -6.89 -13.98
C PRO A 639 -31.41 -7.99 -14.87
N GLU A 640 -32.29 -7.65 -15.81
CA GLU A 640 -32.87 -8.59 -16.79
C GLU A 640 -31.83 -9.21 -17.74
N TYR A 641 -30.65 -8.59 -17.88
CA TYR A 641 -29.51 -9.15 -18.63
C TYR A 641 -28.79 -10.27 -17.85
N ARG A 642 -29.19 -10.54 -16.60
CA ARG A 642 -28.70 -11.69 -15.83
C ARG A 642 -29.36 -13.02 -16.20
N LYS A 643 -30.36 -13.03 -17.10
CA LYS A 643 -31.07 -14.26 -17.51
C LYS A 643 -30.04 -15.33 -17.92
N PRO A 644 -30.19 -16.58 -17.43
CA PRO A 644 -29.30 -17.65 -17.84
C PRO A 644 -29.44 -17.83 -19.34
N LEU A 645 -28.35 -17.61 -20.09
CA LEU A 645 -28.26 -18.14 -21.44
C LEU A 645 -28.62 -19.62 -21.34
N THR A 646 -29.65 -20.09 -22.06
CA THR A 646 -30.00 -21.52 -22.09
C THR A 646 -28.79 -22.29 -22.59
N VAL A 647 -28.07 -22.91 -21.68
CA VAL A 647 -26.85 -23.64 -21.99
C VAL A 647 -27.24 -25.08 -22.38
N ALA A 648 -26.84 -25.52 -23.57
CA ALA A 648 -27.17 -26.84 -24.08
C ALA A 648 -26.67 -27.96 -23.14
N PRO A 649 -27.33 -29.13 -23.05
CA PRO A 649 -26.94 -30.20 -22.12
C PRO A 649 -25.51 -30.65 -22.42
N GLY A 650 -24.61 -30.49 -21.44
CA GLY A 650 -23.15 -30.62 -21.58
C GLY A 650 -22.40 -29.39 -21.05
N HIS A 651 -23.10 -28.27 -20.92
CA HIS A 651 -22.60 -27.01 -20.38
C HIS A 651 -22.84 -26.89 -18.87
N ALA A 652 -22.17 -27.75 -18.10
CA ALA A 652 -21.93 -27.46 -16.70
C ALA A 652 -21.30 -26.05 -16.60
N GLY A 653 -22.03 -25.11 -16.00
CA GLY A 653 -21.62 -23.73 -15.79
C GLY A 653 -20.41 -23.64 -14.85
N ARG A 654 -20.33 -22.60 -14.02
CA ARG A 654 -19.46 -22.63 -12.83
C ARG A 654 -19.96 -23.71 -11.85
N GLU A 655 -19.85 -24.98 -12.23
CA GLU A 655 -20.10 -26.11 -11.35
C GLU A 655 -19.08 -26.06 -10.20
N ALA A 656 -19.57 -26.35 -8.99
CA ALA A 656 -18.74 -26.52 -7.80
C ALA A 656 -17.74 -27.66 -8.05
N THR A 657 -16.56 -27.32 -8.56
CA THR A 657 -15.48 -28.31 -8.77
C THR A 657 -15.15 -28.97 -7.44
N LYS A 658 -15.19 -30.31 -7.36
CA LYS A 658 -14.75 -31.06 -6.18
C LYS A 658 -13.31 -30.63 -5.80
N GLY A 659 -13.10 -30.22 -4.55
CA GLY A 659 -11.81 -29.78 -4.01
C GLY A 659 -11.83 -28.38 -3.37
N ARG A 660 -10.85 -28.09 -2.51
CA ARG A 660 -10.75 -26.85 -1.71
C ARG A 660 -10.43 -25.63 -2.59
N GLU A 661 -11.18 -24.52 -2.44
CA GLU A 661 -10.96 -23.25 -3.14
C GLU A 661 -9.69 -22.52 -2.64
N THR A 662 -8.97 -21.83 -3.54
CA THR A 662 -7.73 -21.07 -3.27
C THR A 662 -7.63 -19.80 -4.16
N GLY A 663 -6.72 -18.87 -3.89
CA GLY A 663 -6.61 -17.61 -4.65
C GLY A 663 -7.59 -16.52 -4.17
N SER A 664 -7.80 -15.46 -4.94
CA SER A 664 -8.71 -14.36 -4.57
C SER A 664 -10.11 -14.53 -5.14
N ALA A 665 -11.06 -13.70 -4.71
CA ALA A 665 -12.42 -13.66 -5.25
C ALA A 665 -12.48 -13.35 -6.76
N ASN A 666 -11.45 -12.73 -7.34
CA ASN A 666 -11.31 -12.47 -8.78
C ASN A 666 -10.54 -13.58 -9.52
N PHE A 667 -9.94 -14.54 -8.82
CA PHE A 667 -9.21 -15.64 -9.45
C PHE A 667 -9.58 -16.96 -8.77
N THR A 668 -10.90 -17.26 -8.78
CA THR A 668 -11.44 -18.51 -8.23
C THR A 668 -10.89 -19.72 -8.99
N ARG A 669 -11.13 -20.95 -8.50
CA ARG A 669 -10.78 -22.16 -9.27
C ARG A 669 -11.42 -22.17 -10.66
N GLY A 670 -12.66 -21.69 -10.78
CA GLY A 670 -13.36 -21.57 -12.05
C GLY A 670 -12.67 -20.60 -13.00
N ASP A 671 -12.35 -19.39 -12.54
CA ASP A 671 -11.69 -18.37 -13.37
C ASP A 671 -10.30 -18.83 -13.81
N ARG A 672 -9.53 -19.45 -12.91
CA ARG A 672 -8.21 -20.01 -13.23
C ARG A 672 -8.29 -21.17 -14.22
N ARG A 673 -9.36 -21.96 -14.19
CA ARG A 673 -9.61 -22.99 -15.20
C ARG A 673 -9.84 -22.35 -16.57
N PHE A 674 -10.66 -21.31 -16.68
CA PHE A 674 -10.86 -20.59 -17.94
C PHE A 674 -9.54 -20.04 -18.51
N ILE A 675 -8.73 -19.38 -17.67
CA ILE A 675 -7.41 -18.87 -18.09
C ILE A 675 -6.50 -19.99 -18.60
N ARG A 676 -6.49 -21.15 -17.92
CA ARG A 676 -5.70 -22.32 -18.36
C ARG A 676 -6.22 -22.94 -19.66
N GLU A 677 -7.53 -22.98 -19.86
CA GLU A 677 -8.11 -23.42 -21.14
C GLU A 677 -7.73 -22.45 -22.26
N MET A 678 -7.82 -21.13 -22.02
CA MET A 678 -7.33 -20.11 -22.96
C MET A 678 -5.85 -20.32 -23.31
N ALA A 679 -5.01 -20.61 -22.31
CA ALA A 679 -3.58 -20.88 -22.48
C ALA A 679 -3.25 -22.19 -23.21
N GLY A 680 -4.22 -23.10 -23.34
CA GLY A 680 -4.09 -24.37 -24.07
C GLY A 680 -4.87 -24.41 -25.38
N THR A 681 -5.50 -23.30 -25.80
CA THR A 681 -6.32 -23.24 -27.02
C THR A 681 -5.46 -22.86 -28.22
N ASP A 682 -5.50 -23.70 -29.26
CA ASP A 682 -4.79 -23.43 -30.52
C ASP A 682 -5.45 -22.30 -31.32
N ALA A 683 -4.65 -21.62 -32.15
CA ALA A 683 -5.13 -20.46 -32.90
C ALA A 683 -6.21 -20.76 -33.93
N GLY A 684 -6.27 -22.00 -34.42
CA GLY A 684 -7.28 -22.48 -35.37
C GLY A 684 -8.54 -23.06 -34.73
N ASP A 685 -8.58 -23.23 -33.41
CA ASP A 685 -9.72 -23.85 -32.71
C ASP A 685 -10.82 -22.81 -32.42
N ALA A 686 -11.58 -22.48 -33.47
CA ALA A 686 -12.68 -21.53 -33.40
C ALA A 686 -13.79 -22.00 -32.44
N GLU A 687 -14.09 -23.29 -32.42
CA GLU A 687 -15.15 -23.87 -31.58
C GLU A 687 -14.85 -23.67 -30.09
N THR A 688 -13.63 -24.02 -29.65
CA THR A 688 -13.20 -23.80 -28.27
C THR A 688 -13.19 -22.31 -27.91
N ARG A 689 -12.72 -21.43 -28.80
CA ARG A 689 -12.72 -19.98 -28.58
C ARG A 689 -14.12 -19.42 -28.39
N GLN A 690 -15.07 -19.82 -29.24
CA GLN A 690 -16.48 -19.42 -29.11
C GLN A 690 -17.09 -19.95 -27.81
N ARG A 691 -16.82 -21.20 -27.44
CA ARG A 691 -17.27 -21.80 -26.16
C ARG A 691 -16.73 -21.02 -24.97
N LEU A 692 -15.43 -20.70 -24.95
CA LEU A 692 -14.80 -19.93 -23.88
C LEU A 692 -15.43 -18.54 -23.76
N LEU A 693 -15.59 -17.82 -24.88
CA LEU A 693 -16.21 -16.50 -24.87
C LEU A 693 -17.65 -16.54 -24.34
N ARG A 694 -18.47 -17.52 -24.75
CA ARG A 694 -19.82 -17.70 -24.19
C ARG A 694 -19.79 -17.90 -22.68
N GLY A 695 -18.88 -18.75 -22.19
CA GLY A 695 -18.71 -19.00 -20.76
C GLY A 695 -18.30 -17.74 -19.97
N LEU A 696 -17.42 -16.91 -20.55
CA LEU A 696 -16.97 -15.65 -19.96
C LEU A 696 -18.04 -14.54 -19.98
N LEU A 697 -19.01 -14.62 -20.89
CA LEU A 697 -20.16 -13.70 -20.94
C LEU A 697 -21.25 -14.05 -19.93
N VAL A 698 -21.22 -15.25 -19.33
CA VAL A 698 -22.16 -15.64 -18.28
C VAL A 698 -21.93 -14.75 -17.05
N PRO A 699 -22.96 -14.01 -16.58
CA PRO A 699 -22.85 -13.21 -15.38
C PRO A 699 -22.52 -14.07 -14.15
N ARG A 700 -21.71 -13.52 -13.25
CA ARG A 700 -21.50 -14.15 -11.94
C ARG A 700 -22.73 -13.97 -11.04
N GLU A 701 -22.81 -14.77 -9.99
CA GLU A 701 -23.72 -14.51 -8.88
C GLU A 701 -23.44 -13.15 -8.25
N ASN A 702 -24.49 -12.43 -7.81
CA ASN A 702 -24.33 -11.11 -7.20
C ASN A 702 -23.67 -11.26 -5.82
N PRO A 703 -22.45 -10.74 -5.59
CA PRO A 703 -21.81 -10.83 -4.28
C PRO A 703 -22.42 -9.88 -3.22
N PHE A 704 -23.27 -8.94 -3.63
CA PHE A 704 -23.94 -7.96 -2.77
C PHE A 704 -25.46 -8.08 -2.94
N PRO A 705 -26.09 -9.18 -2.49
CA PRO A 705 -27.54 -9.30 -2.52
C PRO A 705 -28.20 -8.29 -1.57
N ALA A 706 -29.46 -7.93 -1.81
CA ALA A 706 -30.15 -6.86 -1.07
C ALA A 706 -30.30 -7.16 0.43
N GLU A 707 -30.38 -8.43 0.79
CA GLU A 707 -30.45 -8.94 2.16
C GLU A 707 -29.08 -9.02 2.88
N ARG A 708 -27.97 -8.69 2.20
CA ARG A 708 -26.64 -8.68 2.83
C ARG A 708 -26.60 -7.56 3.90
N PRO A 709 -26.31 -7.88 5.18
CA PRO A 709 -26.20 -6.86 6.20
C PRO A 709 -24.99 -5.95 5.97
N ALA A 710 -25.07 -4.71 6.43
CA ALA A 710 -23.94 -3.80 6.49
C ALA A 710 -22.79 -4.42 7.32
N CYS A 711 -21.56 -4.21 6.87
CA CYS A 711 -20.39 -4.81 7.49
C CYS A 711 -19.19 -3.87 7.42
N LEU A 712 -18.44 -3.76 8.52
CA LEU A 712 -17.18 -3.00 8.55
C LEU A 712 -16.17 -3.50 7.53
N ASP A 713 -16.25 -4.78 7.13
CA ASP A 713 -15.41 -5.30 6.05
C ASP A 713 -15.57 -4.40 4.82
N ASP A 714 -16.78 -3.99 4.44
CA ASP A 714 -17.10 -3.21 3.24
C ASP A 714 -16.62 -1.74 3.28
N VAL A 715 -15.86 -1.35 4.30
CA VAL A 715 -15.19 -0.05 4.42
C VAL A 715 -13.70 -0.19 4.11
N VAL A 716 -13.20 0.69 3.24
CA VAL A 716 -11.80 0.80 2.83
C VAL A 716 -11.28 2.22 3.08
N PHE A 717 -9.96 2.37 3.17
CA PHE A 717 -9.27 3.65 3.36
C PHE A 717 -8.66 4.17 2.06
N LEU A 718 -8.60 5.49 1.92
CA LEU A 718 -7.92 6.18 0.83
C LEU A 718 -6.48 6.48 1.22
N SER A 719 -5.52 5.87 0.52
CA SER A 719 -4.10 6.13 0.79
C SER A 719 -3.69 7.56 0.42
N ALA A 720 -2.74 8.11 1.17
CA ALA A 720 -1.94 9.25 0.74
C ALA A 720 -1.07 8.85 -0.47
N ALA A 721 -0.98 9.73 -1.45
CA ALA A 721 -0.19 9.56 -2.67
C ALA A 721 0.40 10.90 -3.11
N LEU A 722 -0.19 11.58 -4.10
CA LEU A 722 0.32 12.88 -4.59
C LEU A 722 -0.41 14.07 -3.96
N THR A 723 -1.66 13.88 -3.58
CA THR A 723 -2.56 14.91 -3.04
C THR A 723 -2.40 15.18 -1.55
N ARG A 724 -1.70 14.29 -0.84
CA ARG A 724 -1.40 14.41 0.59
C ARG A 724 0.06 14.05 0.82
N LEU A 725 0.64 14.65 1.86
CA LEU A 725 1.98 14.27 2.30
C LEU A 725 2.02 12.78 2.65
N VAL A 726 2.92 12.06 2.00
CA VAL A 726 3.20 10.66 2.33
C VAL A 726 4.18 10.64 3.49
N ILE A 727 3.84 9.91 4.55
CA ILE A 727 4.75 9.52 5.63
C ILE A 727 5.13 8.05 5.42
N ASP A 728 6.33 7.61 5.79
CA ASP A 728 6.73 6.22 5.62
C ASP A 728 6.07 5.30 6.67
N PRO A 729 5.04 4.48 6.32
CA PRO A 729 4.29 3.74 7.31
C PRO A 729 5.06 2.60 7.97
N TYR A 730 6.26 2.27 7.50
CA TYR A 730 7.11 1.27 8.14
C TYR A 730 7.94 1.82 9.30
N ARG A 731 8.13 3.14 9.39
CA ARG A 731 9.23 3.73 10.17
C ARG A 731 8.84 5.00 10.91
N GLU A 732 7.99 5.84 10.32
CA GLU A 732 7.57 7.06 10.99
C GLU A 732 6.65 6.73 12.17
N ALA A 733 6.86 7.43 13.28
CA ALA A 733 6.07 7.23 14.48
C ALA A 733 4.61 7.64 14.22
N CYS A 734 3.68 6.87 14.79
CA CYS A 734 2.27 7.23 14.83
C CYS A 734 1.78 7.03 16.26
N SER A 735 1.24 8.08 16.87
CA SER A 735 0.71 8.02 18.23
C SER A 735 -0.57 7.20 18.27
N THR A 736 -0.63 6.24 19.19
CA THR A 736 -1.84 5.47 19.57
C THR A 736 -2.35 5.86 20.95
N GLN A 737 -1.68 6.81 21.62
CA GLN A 737 -2.07 7.27 22.95
C GLN A 737 -3.47 7.88 22.91
N THR A 738 -4.27 7.52 23.90
CA THR A 738 -5.70 7.83 23.91
C THR A 738 -6.11 8.26 25.32
N ASP A 739 -6.75 9.41 25.43
CA ASP A 739 -7.30 9.92 26.67
C ASP A 739 -8.83 9.93 26.58
N ILE A 740 -9.51 8.98 27.22
CA ILE A 740 -10.98 8.93 27.22
C ILE A 740 -11.51 9.92 28.25
N SER A 741 -12.15 10.99 27.77
CA SER A 741 -12.62 12.12 28.58
C SER A 741 -13.66 12.94 27.80
N ARG A 742 -14.59 13.61 28.50
CA ARG A 742 -15.48 14.61 27.89
C ARG A 742 -14.78 15.91 27.45
N TRP A 743 -13.54 16.10 27.89
CA TRP A 743 -12.70 17.20 27.41
C TRP A 743 -12.06 16.83 26.07
N MET A 744 -12.52 17.45 24.99
CA MET A 744 -11.97 17.29 23.64
C MET A 744 -11.30 18.57 23.09
N GLU A 745 -11.26 19.64 23.87
CA GLU A 745 -10.65 20.91 23.45
C GLU A 745 -9.11 20.87 23.43
N VAL A 746 -8.52 21.69 22.55
CA VAL A 746 -7.07 21.91 22.47
C VAL A 746 -6.59 22.66 23.71
N GLY A 747 -5.78 22.01 24.54
CA GLY A 747 -5.18 22.64 25.71
C GLY A 747 -5.00 21.67 26.87
N LYS A 748 -4.60 22.20 28.03
CA LYS A 748 -4.46 21.37 29.23
C LYS A 748 -5.85 21.07 29.81
N ARG A 749 -6.26 19.81 29.77
CA ARG A 749 -7.47 19.31 30.42
C ARG A 749 -7.57 19.83 31.86
N PRO A 750 -8.70 20.44 32.27
CA PRO A 750 -8.95 20.81 33.65
C PRO A 750 -8.84 19.59 34.59
N ALA A 751 -8.16 19.76 35.72
CA ALA A 751 -7.89 18.66 36.65
C ALA A 751 -9.17 18.04 37.25
N GLN A 752 -10.30 18.76 37.22
CA GLN A 752 -11.59 18.31 37.73
C GLN A 752 -12.36 17.42 36.75
N ILE A 753 -11.95 17.34 35.48
CA ILE A 753 -12.61 16.49 34.48
C ILE A 753 -11.95 15.11 34.53
N PRO A 754 -12.71 14.02 34.77
CA PRO A 754 -12.18 12.66 34.73
C PRO A 754 -11.50 12.31 33.39
N CYS A 755 -10.51 11.42 33.43
CA CYS A 755 -9.95 10.84 32.21
C CYS A 755 -9.37 9.46 32.50
N LEU A 756 -9.50 8.59 31.51
CA LEU A 756 -8.81 7.32 31.45
C LEU A 756 -7.73 7.39 30.37
N PRO A 757 -6.44 7.53 30.75
CA PRO A 757 -5.34 7.44 29.81
C PRO A 757 -5.11 5.98 29.43
N LEU A 758 -4.96 5.74 28.14
CA LEU A 758 -4.61 4.46 27.54
C LEU A 758 -3.40 4.64 26.63
N SER A 759 -2.49 3.65 26.66
CA SER A 759 -1.38 3.61 25.71
C SER A 759 -1.84 3.17 24.32
N GLU A 760 -2.93 2.40 24.26
CA GLU A 760 -3.54 1.89 23.03
C GLU A 760 -5.06 2.12 23.11
N PRO A 761 -5.77 2.40 21.99
CA PRO A 761 -7.20 2.71 21.98
C PRO A 761 -8.09 1.46 22.18
N LEU A 762 -7.73 0.58 23.13
CA LEU A 762 -8.28 -0.75 23.30
C LEU A 762 -8.82 -0.95 24.72
N LEU A 763 -10.07 -1.39 24.81
CA LEU A 763 -10.68 -1.91 26.03
C LEU A 763 -11.09 -3.37 25.81
N ILE A 764 -11.13 -4.16 26.87
CA ILE A 764 -11.55 -5.57 26.83
C ILE A 764 -12.76 -5.78 27.74
N THR A 765 -13.72 -6.61 27.33
CA THR A 765 -14.91 -6.99 28.13
C THR A 765 -15.25 -8.48 27.99
N GLY A 766 -16.21 -8.96 28.79
CA GLY A 766 -16.76 -10.32 28.65
C GLY A 766 -16.00 -11.43 29.38
N PHE A 767 -15.07 -11.10 30.29
CA PHE A 767 -14.23 -12.08 31.00
C PHE A 767 -14.60 -12.25 32.48
N ASP A 768 -15.74 -11.71 32.92
CA ASP A 768 -16.17 -11.78 34.32
C ASP A 768 -16.19 -13.24 34.81
N GLU A 769 -16.79 -14.14 34.02
CA GLU A 769 -16.93 -15.59 34.31
C GLU A 769 -15.83 -16.46 33.69
N ALA A 770 -14.76 -15.87 33.14
CA ALA A 770 -13.64 -16.65 32.58
C ALA A 770 -12.85 -17.38 33.70
N PRO A 771 -12.15 -18.48 33.37
CA PRO A 771 -11.31 -19.20 34.34
C PRO A 771 -10.27 -18.28 35.00
N ALA A 772 -9.94 -18.54 36.26
CA ALA A 772 -9.06 -17.68 37.06
C ALA A 772 -7.72 -17.38 36.36
N GLY A 773 -7.08 -18.39 35.77
CA GLY A 773 -5.82 -18.21 35.04
C GLY A 773 -5.93 -17.35 33.77
N VAL A 774 -7.09 -17.36 33.10
CA VAL A 774 -7.37 -16.48 31.95
C VAL A 774 -7.53 -15.03 32.41
N ARG A 775 -8.26 -14.81 33.51
CA ARG A 775 -8.42 -13.47 34.09
C ARG A 775 -7.11 -12.88 34.60
N GLU A 776 -6.26 -13.72 35.21
CA GLU A 776 -4.90 -13.34 35.64
C GLU A 776 -4.03 -12.93 34.44
N ALA A 777 -4.06 -13.74 33.36
CA ALA A 777 -3.33 -13.45 32.14
C ALA A 777 -3.78 -12.14 31.49
N LEU A 778 -5.09 -11.93 31.40
CA LEU A 778 -5.71 -10.71 30.89
C LEU A 778 -5.28 -9.50 31.73
N ALA A 779 -5.40 -9.58 33.05
CA ALA A 779 -5.00 -8.49 33.95
C ALA A 779 -3.51 -8.14 33.78
N THR A 780 -2.65 -9.15 33.70
CA THR A 780 -1.21 -8.97 33.50
C THR A 780 -0.91 -8.23 32.19
N SER A 781 -1.55 -8.63 31.09
CA SER A 781 -1.32 -8.03 29.78
C SER A 781 -1.86 -6.60 29.70
N LEU A 782 -3.09 -6.35 30.18
CA LEU A 782 -3.69 -5.01 30.16
C LEU A 782 -2.86 -4.00 30.96
N ALA A 783 -2.36 -4.37 32.15
CA ALA A 783 -1.49 -3.52 32.95
C ALA A 783 -0.15 -3.21 32.24
N ARG A 784 0.43 -4.19 31.53
CA ARG A 784 1.69 -4.01 30.79
C ARG A 784 1.51 -3.13 29.55
N LYS A 785 0.37 -3.27 28.87
CA LYS A 785 0.06 -2.60 27.60
C LYS A 785 -0.66 -1.27 27.78
N GLY A 786 -1.08 -0.91 28.99
CA GLY A 786 -1.81 0.33 29.25
C GLY A 786 -3.20 0.33 28.61
N CYS A 787 -3.90 -0.80 28.68
CA CYS A 787 -5.27 -0.97 28.19
C CYS A 787 -6.23 -1.15 29.38
N ALA A 788 -7.54 -1.01 29.16
CA ALA A 788 -8.54 -1.07 30.23
C ALA A 788 -9.51 -2.26 30.09
N TYR A 789 -10.18 -2.59 31.20
CA TYR A 789 -11.19 -3.64 31.27
C TYR A 789 -12.57 -3.06 31.61
N ILE A 790 -13.61 -3.49 30.89
CA ILE A 790 -15.01 -3.24 31.21
C ILE A 790 -15.64 -4.55 31.69
N GLY A 791 -16.14 -4.58 32.91
CA GLY A 791 -16.80 -5.78 33.44
C GLY A 791 -17.53 -5.51 34.75
N ARG A 792 -18.35 -6.47 35.18
CA ARG A 792 -19.15 -6.31 36.41
C ARG A 792 -18.32 -6.37 37.69
N ARG A 793 -17.13 -6.99 37.62
CA ARG A 793 -16.16 -7.14 38.72
C ARG A 793 -14.73 -6.92 38.22
N PRO A 794 -13.77 -6.54 39.10
CA PRO A 794 -12.38 -6.43 38.68
C PRO A 794 -11.82 -7.82 38.31
N LEU A 795 -10.87 -7.86 37.36
CA LEU A 795 -10.28 -9.11 36.86
C LEU A 795 -9.54 -9.93 37.94
N SER A 796 -9.02 -9.26 38.97
CA SER A 796 -8.37 -9.92 40.10
C SER A 796 -8.47 -9.04 41.35
N PRO A 797 -9.11 -9.52 42.43
CA PRO A 797 -9.01 -8.86 43.73
C PRO A 797 -7.64 -9.19 44.34
N GLY A 798 -6.66 -8.26 44.22
CA GLY A 798 -5.41 -8.32 45.01
C GLY A 798 -4.07 -8.46 44.27
N ALA A 799 -3.99 -8.36 42.94
CA ALA A 799 -2.72 -8.51 42.20
C ALA A 799 -1.76 -7.29 42.27
N VAL A 800 -1.95 -6.38 43.22
CA VAL A 800 -1.23 -5.10 43.33
C VAL A 800 0.24 -5.27 43.73
N GLU A 801 0.63 -6.42 44.30
CA GLU A 801 1.95 -6.55 44.95
C GLU A 801 3.06 -7.21 44.13
N THR A 802 2.79 -7.86 42.99
CA THR A 802 3.80 -8.74 42.36
C THR A 802 4.57 -8.15 41.16
N THR A 803 4.21 -6.97 40.65
CA THR A 803 4.84 -6.44 39.42
C THR A 803 5.42 -5.03 39.49
N GLY A 804 5.22 -4.29 40.59
CA GLY A 804 5.71 -2.91 40.72
C GLY A 804 5.17 -1.92 39.67
N LYS A 805 4.11 -2.29 38.93
CA LYS A 805 3.45 -1.49 37.88
C LYS A 805 2.02 -1.12 38.28
N GLN A 806 1.47 -0.08 37.64
CA GLN A 806 0.12 0.42 37.94
C GLN A 806 -0.95 -0.68 37.78
N PRO A 807 -2.02 -0.66 38.61
CA PRO A 807 -3.12 -1.60 38.51
C PRO A 807 -3.87 -1.44 37.18
N VAL A 808 -4.50 -2.53 36.71
CA VAL A 808 -5.37 -2.50 35.53
C VAL A 808 -6.51 -1.53 35.75
N LYS A 809 -6.72 -0.65 34.77
CA LYS A 809 -7.85 0.27 34.79
C LYS A 809 -9.16 -0.47 34.56
N TRP A 810 -10.12 -0.32 35.46
CA TRP A 810 -11.38 -1.06 35.45
C TRP A 810 -12.58 -0.11 35.44
N LEU A 811 -13.42 -0.27 34.42
CA LEU A 811 -14.73 0.36 34.32
C LEU A 811 -15.79 -0.67 34.72
N GLN A 812 -16.54 -0.38 35.77
CA GLN A 812 -17.59 -1.25 36.26
C GLN A 812 -18.81 -1.16 35.35
N LEU A 813 -19.22 -2.31 34.80
CA LEU A 813 -20.47 -2.44 34.05
C LEU A 813 -21.64 -2.69 35.02
N LEU A 814 -22.57 -1.75 35.10
CA LEU A 814 -23.69 -1.74 36.03
C LEU A 814 -25.01 -2.06 35.32
N ARG A 815 -25.76 -3.01 35.87
CA ARG A 815 -27.20 -3.16 35.58
C ARG A 815 -28.04 -2.38 36.59
N ALA A 816 -29.33 -2.21 36.32
CA ALA A 816 -30.25 -1.44 37.16
C ALA A 816 -30.26 -1.81 38.67
N ALA A 817 -29.90 -3.04 39.02
CA ALA A 817 -29.87 -3.52 40.41
C ALA A 817 -28.45 -3.58 41.03
N ASP A 818 -27.41 -3.27 40.26
CA ASP A 818 -26.02 -3.36 40.72
C ASP A 818 -25.62 -2.12 41.53
N LEU A 819 -24.81 -2.31 42.58
CA LEU A 819 -24.26 -1.21 43.37
C LEU A 819 -22.92 -0.73 42.77
N PRO A 820 -22.70 0.59 42.66
CA PRO A 820 -21.43 1.14 42.20
C PRO A 820 -20.31 0.83 43.20
N ASP A 821 -19.16 0.43 42.67
CA ASP A 821 -17.95 0.12 43.41
C ASP A 821 -17.07 1.38 43.50
N PRO A 822 -16.67 1.81 44.72
CA PRO A 822 -15.83 2.98 44.86
C PRO A 822 -14.44 2.79 44.25
N GLU A 823 -13.94 1.56 44.07
CA GLU A 823 -12.60 1.28 43.54
C GLU A 823 -12.52 1.35 42.02
N ALA A 824 -13.63 1.23 41.31
CA ALA A 824 -13.67 1.31 39.85
C ALA A 824 -13.14 2.67 39.34
N ASP A 825 -12.37 2.68 38.25
CA ASP A 825 -11.92 3.91 37.57
C ASP A 825 -13.07 4.59 36.80
N GLY A 826 -14.18 3.90 36.60
CA GLY A 826 -15.40 4.49 36.07
C GLY A 826 -16.62 3.57 36.12
N LEU A 827 -17.79 4.15 35.94
CA LEU A 827 -19.09 3.50 36.07
C LEU A 827 -19.83 3.58 34.72
N ILE A 828 -20.14 2.43 34.13
CA ILE A 828 -20.84 2.32 32.84
C ILE A 828 -22.20 1.66 33.07
N PHE A 829 -23.28 2.42 32.87
CA PHE A 829 -24.63 1.88 32.99
C PHE A 829 -25.07 1.16 31.71
N ALA A 830 -25.46 -0.11 31.82
CA ALA A 830 -26.01 -0.87 30.69
C ALA A 830 -27.48 -0.50 30.47
N CYS A 831 -27.76 0.26 29.40
CA CYS A 831 -29.13 0.63 29.03
C CYS A 831 -29.88 -0.58 28.43
N SER A 832 -31.10 -0.84 28.92
CA SER A 832 -32.01 -1.85 28.38
C SER A 832 -33.15 -1.22 27.56
N SER A 833 -33.85 -2.04 26.77
CA SER A 833 -35.07 -1.64 26.07
C SER A 833 -36.14 -1.15 27.06
N GLY A 834 -36.63 0.07 26.90
CA GLY A 834 -37.60 0.69 27.83
C GLY A 834 -36.99 1.55 28.94
N TRP A 835 -35.75 2.01 28.76
CA TRP A 835 -35.05 2.90 29.68
C TRP A 835 -35.75 4.28 29.82
N GLU A 836 -36.04 4.71 31.06
CA GLU A 836 -36.73 5.97 31.39
C GLU A 836 -35.82 7.03 32.04
N GLY A 837 -34.50 6.83 32.02
CA GLY A 837 -33.53 7.72 32.70
C GLY A 837 -32.86 7.08 33.91
N VAL A 838 -31.57 7.40 34.13
CA VAL A 838 -30.83 6.99 35.34
C VAL A 838 -30.04 8.17 35.88
N SER A 839 -30.27 8.51 37.16
CA SER A 839 -29.46 9.48 37.89
C SER A 839 -28.32 8.77 38.62
N MET A 840 -27.14 8.67 37.98
CA MET A 840 -25.93 8.14 38.61
C MET A 840 -25.06 9.27 39.13
N LYS A 841 -24.46 9.07 40.30
CA LYS A 841 -23.47 9.98 40.87
C LYS A 841 -22.13 9.27 40.97
N ARG A 842 -21.06 9.98 40.66
CA ARG A 842 -19.69 9.52 40.90
C ARG A 842 -19.50 9.29 42.40
N LEU A 843 -18.79 8.24 42.77
CA LEU A 843 -18.37 8.02 44.15
C LEU A 843 -17.06 8.76 44.44
N ARG A 844 -16.23 8.99 43.40
CA ARG A 844 -15.02 9.81 43.46
C ARG A 844 -14.97 10.84 42.31
N PRO A 845 -14.36 12.02 42.51
CA PRO A 845 -14.29 13.06 41.47
C PRO A 845 -13.59 12.63 40.19
N ASP A 846 -12.68 11.66 40.25
CA ASP A 846 -11.85 11.18 39.15
C ASP A 846 -12.44 9.95 38.42
N GLN A 847 -13.53 9.37 38.94
CA GLN A 847 -14.22 8.27 38.27
C GLN A 847 -14.88 8.76 36.98
N LEU A 848 -14.71 8.02 35.88
CA LEU A 848 -15.53 8.22 34.67
C LEU A 848 -16.98 7.80 34.91
N LEU A 849 -17.91 8.42 34.18
CA LEU A 849 -19.33 8.10 34.21
C LEU A 849 -19.78 7.96 32.77
N GLY A 850 -20.45 6.86 32.45
CA GLY A 850 -20.97 6.64 31.12
C GLY A 850 -22.12 5.67 31.10
N MET A 851 -22.59 5.40 29.89
CA MET A 851 -23.64 4.43 29.64
C MET A 851 -23.48 3.75 28.29
N THR A 852 -24.10 2.60 28.13
CA THR A 852 -24.21 1.92 26.85
C THR A 852 -25.39 2.48 26.07
N VAL A 853 -25.27 2.58 24.75
CA VAL A 853 -26.35 3.04 23.88
C VAL A 853 -26.47 2.12 22.67
N SER A 854 -27.70 1.81 22.29
CA SER A 854 -28.03 1.03 21.09
C SER A 854 -28.86 1.89 20.15
N SER A 855 -29.09 1.46 18.91
CA SER A 855 -29.93 2.20 17.95
C SER A 855 -31.32 2.53 18.49
N GLN A 856 -31.87 1.68 19.36
CA GLN A 856 -33.18 1.89 19.99
C GLN A 856 -33.17 2.94 21.10
N THR A 857 -32.07 3.06 21.85
CA THR A 857 -32.00 3.93 23.04
C THR A 857 -31.32 5.26 22.76
N LEU A 858 -30.58 5.36 21.66
CA LEU A 858 -29.75 6.50 21.29
C LEU A 858 -30.50 7.86 21.30
N PRO A 859 -31.72 7.99 20.74
CA PRO A 859 -32.42 9.28 20.70
C PRO A 859 -32.73 9.87 22.09
N THR A 860 -32.96 9.02 23.10
CA THR A 860 -33.27 9.45 24.47
C THR A 860 -32.02 9.46 25.37
N ALA A 861 -31.08 8.55 25.13
CA ALA A 861 -29.90 8.37 25.97
C ALA A 861 -28.86 9.50 25.80
N ILE A 862 -28.65 10.00 24.57
CA ILE A 862 -27.67 11.07 24.30
C ILE A 862 -28.04 12.37 25.03
N PRO A 863 -29.26 12.94 24.88
CA PRO A 863 -29.63 14.15 25.61
C PRO A 863 -29.46 14.02 27.12
N HIS A 864 -29.89 12.89 27.68
CA HIS A 864 -29.74 12.63 29.12
C HIS A 864 -28.29 12.51 29.56
N ALA A 865 -27.44 11.79 28.81
CA ALA A 865 -26.02 11.66 29.14
C ALA A 865 -25.33 13.03 29.16
N LEU A 866 -25.68 13.90 28.21
CA LEU A 866 -25.20 15.27 28.13
C LEU A 866 -25.71 16.16 29.28
N GLU A 867 -26.98 16.01 29.69
CA GLU A 867 -27.57 16.69 30.85
C GLU A 867 -26.92 16.25 32.17
N GLN A 868 -26.63 14.96 32.31
CA GLN A 868 -25.96 14.39 33.48
C GLN A 868 -24.43 14.60 33.47
N GLN A 869 -23.88 15.28 32.45
CA GLN A 869 -22.44 15.50 32.29
C GLN A 869 -21.63 14.20 32.37
N MET A 870 -22.12 13.16 31.70
CA MET A 870 -21.40 11.91 31.53
C MET A 870 -20.17 12.13 30.65
N ASP A 871 -19.12 11.33 30.88
CA ASP A 871 -17.85 11.47 30.19
C ASP A 871 -17.78 10.67 28.89
N LEU A 872 -18.50 9.54 28.82
CA LEU A 872 -18.48 8.69 27.64
C LEU A 872 -19.80 7.94 27.37
N LEU A 873 -19.97 7.56 26.10
CA LEU A 873 -20.97 6.61 25.63
C LEU A 873 -20.29 5.39 25.03
N VAL A 874 -20.72 4.20 25.45
CA VAL A 874 -20.36 2.94 24.80
C VAL A 874 -21.42 2.63 23.75
N LEU A 875 -21.08 2.85 22.48
CA LEU A 875 -21.92 2.57 21.32
C LEU A 875 -21.99 1.05 21.13
N ASP A 876 -23.04 0.42 21.64
CA ASP A 876 -23.24 -1.03 21.61
C ASP A 876 -24.02 -1.45 20.36
N CYS A 877 -23.27 -1.86 19.33
CA CYS A 877 -23.81 -2.35 18.07
C CYS A 877 -24.51 -3.72 18.19
N THR A 878 -24.46 -4.38 19.35
CA THR A 878 -25.12 -5.68 19.58
C THR A 878 -26.35 -5.58 20.49
N ALA A 879 -26.54 -4.45 21.17
CA ALA A 879 -27.50 -4.27 22.25
C ALA A 879 -27.39 -5.36 23.34
N GLY A 880 -26.17 -5.68 23.77
CA GLY A 880 -25.94 -6.81 24.68
C GLY A 880 -24.57 -6.90 25.32
N ILE A 881 -23.79 -5.82 25.46
CA ILE A 881 -22.46 -5.85 26.10
C ILE A 881 -22.45 -6.49 27.50
N ASP A 882 -23.56 -6.41 28.22
CA ASP A 882 -23.71 -7.00 29.54
C ASP A 882 -24.04 -8.50 29.52
N ARG A 883 -24.26 -9.10 28.35
CA ARG A 883 -24.57 -10.52 28.15
C ARG A 883 -23.37 -11.25 27.53
N PRO A 884 -22.84 -12.31 28.17
CA PRO A 884 -21.78 -13.13 27.56
C PRO A 884 -22.19 -13.67 26.19
N GLY A 885 -21.29 -13.61 25.21
CA GLY A 885 -21.52 -14.19 23.88
C GLY A 885 -22.51 -13.41 23.00
N CYS A 886 -22.87 -12.16 23.33
CA CYS A 886 -23.76 -11.33 22.51
C CYS A 886 -23.28 -11.20 21.05
N GLU A 887 -21.97 -11.08 20.83
CA GLU A 887 -21.35 -11.01 19.50
C GLU A 887 -21.44 -12.32 18.68
N LEU A 888 -21.85 -13.45 19.28
CA LEU A 888 -22.10 -14.72 18.58
C LEU A 888 -23.55 -14.87 18.13
N THR A 889 -24.48 -14.11 18.73
CA THR A 889 -25.93 -14.25 18.51
C THR A 889 -26.55 -13.05 17.81
N ALA A 890 -25.88 -11.89 17.82
CA ALA A 890 -26.31 -10.67 17.14
C ALA A 890 -25.41 -10.32 15.96
N THR A 891 -26.00 -9.78 14.89
CA THR A 891 -25.25 -9.10 13.83
C THR A 891 -25.04 -7.65 14.25
N PRO A 892 -23.80 -7.11 14.23
CA PRO A 892 -23.57 -5.71 14.61
C PRO A 892 -24.37 -4.71 13.77
N ASP A 893 -25.14 -3.85 14.43
CA ASP A 893 -25.87 -2.74 13.85
C ASP A 893 -24.96 -1.51 13.74
N LEU A 894 -24.46 -1.25 12.53
CA LEU A 894 -23.51 -0.16 12.30
C LEU A 894 -24.15 1.23 12.28
N THR A 895 -25.50 1.34 12.25
CA THR A 895 -26.15 2.66 12.23
C THR A 895 -25.93 3.42 13.53
N VAL A 896 -25.68 2.72 14.64
CA VAL A 896 -25.40 3.30 15.96
C VAL A 896 -24.26 4.32 15.90
N LEU A 897 -23.20 4.02 15.13
CA LEU A 897 -22.05 4.93 14.95
C LEU A 897 -22.48 6.24 14.27
N ARG A 898 -23.17 6.13 13.13
CA ARG A 898 -23.63 7.28 12.34
C ARG A 898 -24.65 8.11 13.12
N ASP A 899 -25.65 7.45 13.69
CA ASP A 899 -26.77 8.09 14.35
C ASP A 899 -26.33 8.82 15.63
N ALA A 900 -25.30 8.32 16.32
CA ALA A 900 -24.73 8.99 17.49
C ALA A 900 -24.12 10.33 17.11
N ILE A 901 -23.25 10.33 16.09
CA ILE A 901 -22.59 11.54 15.58
C ILE A 901 -23.62 12.53 15.04
N GLN A 902 -24.60 12.06 14.25
CA GLN A 902 -25.65 12.92 13.72
C GLN A 902 -26.50 13.55 14.82
N THR A 903 -26.85 12.80 15.86
CA THR A 903 -27.60 13.31 17.01
C THR A 903 -26.79 14.38 17.75
N LEU A 904 -25.52 14.11 18.04
CA LEU A 904 -24.63 15.09 18.69
C LEU A 904 -24.46 16.36 17.84
N ARG A 905 -24.32 16.22 16.52
CA ARG A 905 -24.21 17.34 15.57
C ARG A 905 -25.48 18.17 15.48
N GLN A 906 -26.65 17.54 15.52
CA GLN A 906 -27.93 18.27 15.57
C GLN A 906 -28.06 19.09 16.86
N LEU A 907 -27.43 18.65 17.95
CA LEU A 907 -27.38 19.37 19.21
C LEU A 907 -26.24 20.40 19.27
N GLY A 908 -25.25 20.32 18.37
CA GLY A 908 -24.04 21.15 18.38
C GLY A 908 -23.12 20.85 19.57
N ARG A 909 -23.05 19.58 20.01
CA ARG A 909 -22.37 19.13 21.23
C ARG A 909 -21.47 17.92 21.02
N GLU A 910 -20.89 17.77 19.82
CA GLU A 910 -20.01 16.65 19.45
C GLU A 910 -18.76 16.53 20.34
N GLU A 911 -18.28 17.65 20.88
CA GLU A 911 -17.07 17.74 21.69
C GLU A 911 -17.33 17.63 23.21
N GLU A 912 -18.54 17.27 23.63
CA GLU A 912 -18.92 17.23 25.05
C GLU A 912 -19.00 15.82 25.66
N ILE A 913 -18.86 14.77 24.86
CA ILE A 913 -18.92 13.38 25.35
C ILE A 913 -18.08 12.44 24.48
N ALA A 914 -17.25 11.61 25.10
CA ALA A 914 -16.41 10.66 24.35
C ALA A 914 -17.25 9.50 23.82
N LEU A 915 -16.96 9.05 22.60
CA LEU A 915 -17.58 7.87 22.01
C LEU A 915 -16.63 6.68 22.07
N VAL A 916 -17.12 5.51 22.46
CA VAL A 916 -16.36 4.25 22.47
C VAL A 916 -17.20 3.19 21.78
N ASN A 917 -16.67 2.50 20.76
CA ASN A 917 -17.42 1.50 20.02
C ASN A 917 -17.35 0.10 20.66
N PHE A 918 -18.45 -0.63 20.66
CA PHE A 918 -18.51 -2.06 20.98
C PHE A 918 -19.40 -2.82 19.99
N GLY A 919 -18.98 -4.03 19.63
CA GLY A 919 -19.76 -4.96 18.82
C GLY A 919 -19.12 -5.25 17.45
N GLY A 920 -18.58 -6.46 17.32
CA GLY A 920 -17.98 -7.00 16.09
C GLY A 920 -16.49 -6.71 15.90
N MET A 921 -15.76 -6.22 16.91
CA MET A 921 -14.37 -5.79 16.71
C MET A 921 -13.42 -6.98 16.59
N ARG A 922 -12.75 -7.13 15.43
CA ARG A 922 -11.87 -8.29 15.15
C ARG A 922 -10.39 -7.94 14.97
N SER A 923 -10.08 -6.75 14.47
CA SER A 923 -8.72 -6.35 14.08
C SER A 923 -8.42 -4.88 14.41
N GLY A 924 -7.17 -4.47 14.26
CA GLY A 924 -6.81 -3.06 14.35
C GLY A 924 -7.42 -2.22 13.22
N THR A 925 -7.68 -2.83 12.05
CA THR A 925 -8.36 -2.15 10.95
C THR A 925 -9.82 -1.82 11.27
N ASP A 926 -10.52 -2.65 12.07
CA ASP A 926 -11.86 -2.33 12.56
C ASP A 926 -11.79 -1.13 13.54
N VAL A 927 -10.80 -1.11 14.43
CA VAL A 927 -10.59 0.02 15.37
C VAL A 927 -10.30 1.31 14.62
N ALA A 928 -9.43 1.28 13.61
CA ALA A 928 -9.14 2.45 12.78
C ALA A 928 -10.41 3.03 12.12
N LYS A 929 -11.36 2.19 11.70
CA LYS A 929 -12.65 2.63 11.14
C LYS A 929 -13.51 3.31 12.20
N ALA A 930 -13.55 2.75 13.42
CA ALA A 930 -14.26 3.37 14.53
C ALA A 930 -13.63 4.72 14.94
N LEU A 931 -12.29 4.81 14.99
CA LEU A 931 -11.57 6.06 15.25
C LEU A 931 -11.90 7.12 14.19
N ALA A 932 -11.88 6.73 12.91
CA ALA A 932 -12.31 7.60 11.81
C ALA A 932 -13.79 8.04 11.91
N MET A 933 -14.62 7.32 12.67
CA MET A 933 -16.00 7.69 13.02
C MET A 933 -16.08 8.39 14.40
N ASN A 934 -15.05 9.17 14.76
CA ASN A 934 -15.00 9.98 15.98
C ASN A 934 -15.10 9.20 17.30
N CYS A 935 -14.88 7.88 17.29
CA CYS A 935 -14.70 7.13 18.52
C CYS A 935 -13.28 7.35 19.06
N MET A 936 -13.13 7.38 20.38
CA MET A 936 -11.82 7.47 21.05
C MET A 936 -11.18 6.09 21.25
N ALA A 937 -11.99 5.05 21.37
CA ALA A 937 -11.48 3.70 21.57
C ALA A 937 -12.49 2.64 21.14
N SER A 938 -12.07 1.38 21.14
CA SER A 938 -12.93 0.24 20.85
C SER A 938 -12.83 -0.85 21.92
N VAL A 939 -13.99 -1.44 22.24
CA VAL A 939 -14.11 -2.54 23.20
C VAL A 939 -14.13 -3.87 22.46
N PHE A 940 -13.26 -4.79 22.85
CA PHE A 940 -13.21 -6.16 22.34
C PHE A 940 -13.78 -7.16 23.35
N SER A 941 -14.48 -8.20 22.90
CA SER A 941 -14.82 -9.34 23.76
C SER A 941 -14.23 -10.67 23.28
N LEU A 942 -14.62 -11.18 22.10
CA LEU A 942 -14.25 -12.54 21.68
C LEU A 942 -12.80 -12.65 21.16
N ALA A 943 -12.33 -11.63 20.43
CA ALA A 943 -11.00 -11.63 19.82
C ALA A 943 -9.84 -11.90 20.80
N PRO A 944 -9.71 -11.21 21.95
CA PRO A 944 -8.64 -11.49 22.92
C PRO A 944 -8.75 -12.89 23.52
N GLY A 945 -9.97 -13.41 23.67
CA GLY A 945 -10.20 -14.77 24.15
C GLY A 945 -9.72 -15.84 23.17
N LEU A 946 -10.02 -15.65 21.87
CA LEU A 946 -9.50 -16.49 20.79
C LEU A 946 -7.98 -16.38 20.64
N ALA A 947 -7.41 -15.19 20.84
CA ALA A 947 -5.96 -14.96 20.83
C ALA A 947 -5.24 -15.73 21.95
N MET A 948 -5.86 -15.81 23.13
CA MET A 948 -5.42 -16.62 24.28
C MET A 948 -5.77 -18.12 24.15
N GLY A 949 -6.13 -18.60 22.95
CA GLY A 949 -6.38 -20.02 22.71
C GLY A 949 -7.78 -20.51 23.07
N GLY A 950 -8.73 -19.61 23.35
CA GLY A 950 -10.14 -19.97 23.48
C GLY A 950 -10.72 -20.57 22.19
N VAL A 951 -11.81 -21.32 22.36
CA VAL A 951 -12.54 -21.99 21.27
C VAL A 951 -14.02 -21.61 21.37
N LEU A 952 -14.66 -21.40 20.22
CA LEU A 952 -16.10 -21.17 20.16
C LEU A 952 -16.83 -22.51 20.24
N ASP A 953 -17.78 -22.61 21.17
CA ASP A 953 -18.68 -23.75 21.34
C ASP A 953 -20.13 -23.23 21.42
N GLY A 954 -20.86 -23.37 20.32
CA GLY A 954 -22.19 -22.77 20.17
C GLY A 954 -22.16 -21.25 20.32
N ASP A 955 -22.86 -20.73 21.33
CA ASP A 955 -22.98 -19.32 21.70
C ASP A 955 -21.99 -18.89 22.79
N ARG A 956 -20.95 -19.70 23.07
CA ARG A 956 -19.98 -19.46 24.14
C ARG A 956 -18.54 -19.51 23.66
N LEU A 957 -17.70 -18.72 24.33
CA LEU A 957 -16.26 -18.85 24.28
C LEU A 957 -15.81 -19.69 25.49
N ILE A 958 -15.14 -20.80 25.23
CA ILE A 958 -14.65 -21.73 26.26
C ILE A 958 -13.12 -21.89 26.18
N PHE A 959 -12.53 -22.35 27.30
CA PHE A 959 -11.09 -22.60 27.43
C PHE A 959 -10.86 -24.04 27.93
N PRO A 960 -11.03 -25.05 27.06
CA PRO A 960 -11.00 -26.46 27.46
C PRO A 960 -9.63 -26.88 28.03
N ASP A 961 -8.53 -26.40 27.44
CA ASP A 961 -7.14 -26.70 27.83
C ASP A 961 -6.34 -25.40 28.01
N ALA A 962 -6.74 -24.55 28.96
CA ALA A 962 -6.08 -23.27 29.18
C ALA A 962 -4.58 -23.45 29.50
N ALA A 963 -3.71 -22.86 28.67
CA ALA A 963 -2.28 -22.82 28.93
C ALA A 963 -1.98 -22.03 30.24
N PRO A 964 -0.77 -22.16 30.81
CA PRO A 964 -0.40 -21.40 32.00
C PRO A 964 -0.59 -19.88 31.80
N PRO A 965 -1.01 -19.12 32.84
CA PRO A 965 -1.34 -17.69 32.73
C PRO A 965 -0.25 -16.85 32.06
N ALA A 966 1.02 -17.13 32.34
CA ALA A 966 2.15 -16.44 31.71
C ALA A 966 2.21 -16.61 30.18
N SER A 967 1.88 -17.80 29.67
CA SER A 967 1.82 -18.08 28.23
C SER A 967 0.65 -17.37 27.57
N LEU A 968 -0.51 -17.39 28.23
CA LEU A 968 -1.71 -16.68 27.76
C LEU A 968 -1.48 -15.17 27.70
N ALA A 969 -0.83 -14.60 28.72
CA ALA A 969 -0.48 -13.19 28.77
C ALA A 969 0.51 -12.82 27.64
N ALA A 970 1.48 -13.69 27.34
CA ALA A 970 2.41 -13.46 26.24
C ALA A 970 1.73 -13.51 24.86
N ASP A 971 0.78 -14.42 24.67
CA ASP A 971 -0.03 -14.50 23.44
C ASP A 971 -0.91 -13.25 23.30
N LEU A 972 -1.53 -12.79 24.38
CA LEU A 972 -2.33 -11.56 24.39
C LEU A 972 -1.47 -10.30 24.17
N ASP A 973 -0.28 -10.22 24.79
CA ASP A 973 0.67 -9.12 24.59
C ASP A 973 1.06 -9.00 23.10
N ASN A 974 1.30 -10.13 22.44
CA ASN A 974 1.58 -10.17 21.00
C ASN A 974 0.36 -9.71 20.18
N TRP A 975 -0.83 -10.19 20.53
CA TRP A 975 -2.06 -9.80 19.81
C TRP A 975 -2.35 -8.30 19.95
N ILE A 976 -2.28 -7.73 21.16
CA ILE A 976 -2.44 -6.28 21.39
C ILE A 976 -1.41 -5.49 20.55
N THR A 977 -0.16 -5.95 20.53
CA THR A 977 0.90 -5.30 19.74
C THR A 977 0.59 -5.37 18.24
N ALA A 978 0.15 -6.51 17.72
CA ALA A 978 -0.23 -6.66 16.32
C ALA A 978 -1.42 -5.76 15.96
N THR A 979 -2.46 -5.73 16.81
CA THR A 979 -3.65 -4.88 16.63
C THR A 979 -3.26 -3.40 16.63
N SER A 980 -2.44 -2.95 17.57
CA SER A 980 -1.94 -1.57 17.61
C SER A 980 -1.14 -1.20 16.36
N GLN A 981 -0.26 -2.09 15.89
CA GLN A 981 0.49 -1.89 14.64
C GLN A 981 -0.43 -1.74 13.44
N GLU A 982 -1.51 -2.51 13.34
CA GLU A 982 -2.49 -2.37 12.25
C GLU A 982 -3.16 -0.99 12.27
N ILE A 983 -3.60 -0.51 13.44
CA ILE A 983 -4.22 0.83 13.57
C ILE A 983 -3.24 1.90 13.09
N ALA A 984 -2.00 1.84 13.57
CA ALA A 984 -0.97 2.80 13.25
C ALA A 984 -0.58 2.74 11.76
N ILE A 985 -0.54 1.55 11.15
CA ILE A 985 -0.28 1.40 9.71
C ILE A 985 -1.39 2.03 8.87
N ILE A 986 -2.66 1.82 9.23
CA ILE A 986 -3.78 2.43 8.53
C ILE A 986 -3.69 3.96 8.58
N ALA A 987 -3.51 4.52 9.78
CA ALA A 987 -3.31 5.97 9.96
C ALA A 987 -2.15 6.49 9.12
N ARG A 988 -1.02 5.78 9.09
CA ARG A 988 0.12 6.21 8.29
C ARG A 988 -0.10 6.10 6.79
N CYS A 989 -0.81 5.07 6.34
CA CYS A 989 -1.18 4.93 4.93
C CYS A 989 -2.08 6.09 4.45
N THR A 990 -2.89 6.70 5.32
CA THR A 990 -3.72 7.88 5.00
C THR A 990 -2.98 9.21 5.18
N GLY A 991 -1.71 9.18 5.62
CA GLY A 991 -0.85 10.36 5.81
C GLY A 991 -0.88 10.95 7.23
N LYS A 992 -1.31 10.19 8.25
CA LYS A 992 -1.53 10.68 9.62
C LYS A 992 -0.50 10.09 10.61
N THR A 993 0.10 10.95 11.43
CA THR A 993 1.06 10.57 12.50
C THR A 993 0.39 10.40 13.87
N ASP A 994 -0.93 10.46 13.93
CA ASP A 994 -1.74 10.20 15.12
C ASP A 994 -3.01 9.50 14.65
N VAL A 995 -3.41 8.42 15.33
CA VAL A 995 -4.59 7.64 14.98
C VAL A 995 -5.89 8.41 15.18
N HIS A 996 -5.90 9.41 16.08
CA HIS A 996 -7.07 10.28 16.31
C HIS A 996 -7.24 11.36 15.23
N ASN A 997 -6.26 11.50 14.33
CA ASN A 997 -6.41 12.36 13.15
C ASN A 997 -7.06 11.62 11.97
N LEU A 998 -7.47 10.36 12.13
CA LEU A 998 -8.26 9.65 11.12
C LEU A 998 -9.65 10.27 11.02
N GLU A 999 -10.14 10.47 9.80
CA GLU A 999 -11.40 11.19 9.56
C GLU A 999 -12.34 10.38 8.63
N PRO A 1000 -13.66 10.66 8.66
CA PRO A 1000 -14.60 10.05 7.72
C PRO A 1000 -14.21 10.22 6.25
N GLU A 1001 -13.56 11.34 5.90
CA GLU A 1001 -13.11 11.62 4.54
C GLU A 1001 -12.03 10.66 4.02
N ASP A 1002 -11.33 9.99 4.95
CA ASP A 1002 -10.31 8.98 4.65
C ASP A 1002 -10.91 7.63 4.25
N MET A 1003 -12.22 7.43 4.42
CA MET A 1003 -12.89 6.15 4.18
C MET A 1003 -13.83 6.17 2.98
N ARG A 1004 -14.01 5.01 2.34
CA ARG A 1004 -15.04 4.76 1.33
C ARG A 1004 -15.68 3.41 1.55
N CYS A 1005 -16.93 3.27 1.10
CA CYS A 1005 -17.66 2.02 1.12
C CYS A 1005 -17.61 1.32 -0.25
N ILE A 1006 -17.59 0.00 -0.25
CA ILE A 1006 -17.68 -0.81 -1.48
C ILE A 1006 -19.07 -1.42 -1.70
N SER A 1007 -19.96 -1.36 -0.71
CA SER A 1007 -21.35 -1.83 -0.78
C SER A 1007 -22.33 -0.73 -0.39
N MET A 1008 -23.52 -0.75 -1.00
CA MET A 1008 -24.56 0.25 -0.76
C MET A 1008 -25.12 0.16 0.67
N ALA A 1009 -25.38 -1.06 1.16
CA ALA A 1009 -25.91 -1.29 2.50
C ALA A 1009 -25.01 -0.69 3.59
N THR A 1010 -23.69 -0.88 3.48
CA THR A 1010 -22.74 -0.28 4.42
C THR A 1010 -22.67 1.24 4.24
N ALA A 1011 -22.61 1.75 3.00
CA ALA A 1011 -22.59 3.19 2.75
C ALA A 1011 -23.77 3.93 3.39
N GLU A 1012 -24.97 3.37 3.27
CA GLU A 1012 -26.17 3.88 3.92
C GLU A 1012 -26.05 3.78 5.44
N ALA A 1013 -25.70 2.61 5.99
CA ALA A 1013 -25.67 2.38 7.43
C ALA A 1013 -24.72 3.32 8.18
N ILE A 1014 -23.50 3.55 7.66
CA ILE A 1014 -22.50 4.39 8.35
C ILE A 1014 -22.42 5.83 7.82
N GLY A 1015 -23.11 6.17 6.73
CA GLY A 1015 -23.08 7.51 6.14
C GLY A 1015 -21.78 7.86 5.40
N ILE A 1016 -20.97 6.86 5.04
CA ILE A 1016 -19.72 7.02 4.29
C ILE A 1016 -19.99 6.75 2.80
N PRO A 1017 -19.49 7.58 1.86
CA PRO A 1017 -19.81 7.44 0.44
C PRO A 1017 -19.27 6.14 -0.15
N LEU A 1018 -19.93 5.69 -1.23
CA LEU A 1018 -19.36 4.67 -2.10
C LEU A 1018 -18.02 5.15 -2.69
N ALA A 1019 -17.15 4.18 -3.02
CA ALA A 1019 -15.84 4.42 -3.60
C ALA A 1019 -15.85 5.28 -4.88
N SER A 1020 -16.93 5.25 -5.65
CA SER A 1020 -17.25 6.20 -6.73
C SER A 1020 -18.77 6.38 -6.82
N GLY A 1021 -19.26 7.47 -7.43
CA GLY A 1021 -20.70 7.72 -7.52
C GLY A 1021 -21.12 9.00 -8.27
N GLN A 1022 -22.41 9.34 -8.25
CA GLN A 1022 -22.97 10.49 -8.99
C GLN A 1022 -22.73 11.85 -8.34
N VAL A 1023 -22.53 11.90 -7.03
CA VAL A 1023 -22.32 13.15 -6.31
C VAL A 1023 -20.88 13.60 -6.54
N LYS A 1024 -20.71 14.77 -7.16
CA LYS A 1024 -19.39 15.44 -7.23
C LYS A 1024 -18.89 15.66 -5.80
N ARG A 1025 -17.58 15.48 -5.58
CA ARG A 1025 -16.92 15.74 -4.28
C ARG A 1025 -16.91 17.25 -3.98
N GLU A 1026 -18.07 17.86 -3.75
CA GLU A 1026 -18.20 19.31 -3.48
C GLU A 1026 -18.34 19.63 -1.99
N GLY A 1027 -18.40 18.63 -1.11
CA GLY A 1027 -18.33 18.82 0.34
C GLY A 1027 -18.37 17.51 1.10
N PHE A 1028 -17.42 17.32 2.01
CA PHE A 1028 -17.52 16.41 3.14
C PHE A 1028 -17.29 17.21 4.42
#